data_AF-A0A2E7WXE2-F1
#
_entry.id   AF-A0A2E7WXE2-F1
#
_cell.length_a   1.000
_cell.length_b   1.000
_cell.length_c   1.000
_cell.angle_alpha   90.00
_cell.angle_beta   90.00
_cell.angle_gamma   90.00
#
_symmetry.space_group_name_H-M   'P 1'
#
loop_
_entity.id
_entity.type
_entity.pdbx_description
1 polymer ?
#
loop_
_entity_poly.entity_id
_entity_poly.type
_entity_poly.pdbx_seq_one_letter_code
_entity_poly.pdbx_strand_id
1 'polypeptide(L)'
;MRSDVARSIALVMLMIVSVQMPMFDNAEEPVELKEEPAIEMVAQNPCQGYDACLGLDAGGYNNRNTMCVGSSTAGSCPVANLSSYIDYGSGPTTTTFYGYMDGFSSAGALDDDDVYTMWVPWGYGINVTISWNSSVTMMYGLLGPSGLTSTYSSGYDSFGYGASSGVTMTTLGASVSDTALDIYLDCNGNYCKTSSGYTNDYRMDITTWPSDAGNYGDATTQFGTGLSTWDDGSTYVGMCGQYGAGICEVGPGANNGNDQATKTIAAGESFGLFYNHDNWAYSESTITVTCTSGASWSDSGVPSSDVAGNFATSFTGPDSCTGTTTDILSDGGFEIYWAGLSPAVTGLLSTTLANPSVYTYGVVGASDTTDVFAITIPDGSYANISLDWNANADLDLLVYSDSGLVTLLGSSAGSSNPEIVDLGTTTDTTVYAKVSYYGYYSTDPAAGYKITLNLLPAVFPPCWFQDDGVLANSGVYDGSGAGDAADTWNDNPMNMSATTSFGGMLCDAYDEEDWYSITVPAYHGAYVKLTWDQTVYTDDLRLWLQVDRGYFSPSSVSSATSTGMDGAAVATTNESSIWTASYAGLWGTPTELLINVDTTSLTSDLEFNYTVEYSFYNQSGDYWSGPWDDAGSGTDAGNSSSYITSPVQLVSMNNTYTGYGHDDLDMYDQYQIFVPPSYTMRVQLDAPAGNDVDLYVKTGSGTSYMSTLESSTGYGDKDIWIMPGNGDQNMYIIVLTQVRGGSYDLIVTMVTDDNDPDPSNDCGIGMDASDVMFPGTWGEMTWLNGSTQIDANGDANDTGGSCTAWMDREWDNTDHYAVLVPAGKYMVFNVTWTPQTTSPTSTALRNMDVTIFIFEGPPATSLTYVSQQDSDSGWSNGTTGLWVTNGGWLYIAIGAGSTYSGFEMLDYTMNIEYRPLSELRGGVQDDANSSFDAGSLSSSAIHVNDHVNMTTNATSG
;
A
#
# COMPACT_ATOMS: atom_id res chain seq x y z
N MET A 1 46.62 -9.36 -5.13
CA MET A 1 46.36 -8.09 -5.85
C MET A 1 45.98 -8.29 -7.33
N ARG A 2 46.76 -8.95 -8.20
CA ARG A 2 46.32 -9.23 -9.60
C ARG A 2 45.45 -10.48 -9.78
N SER A 3 45.47 -11.44 -8.85
CA SER A 3 44.61 -12.64 -8.91
C SER A 3 43.20 -12.41 -8.37
N ASP A 4 43.06 -11.49 -7.43
CA ASP A 4 41.79 -11.28 -6.71
C ASP A 4 40.83 -10.47 -7.57
N VAL A 5 41.33 -9.45 -8.29
CA VAL A 5 40.55 -8.70 -9.28
C VAL A 5 40.13 -9.58 -10.47
N ALA A 6 41.00 -10.50 -10.93
CA ALA A 6 40.66 -11.42 -12.00
C ALA A 6 39.63 -12.47 -11.55
N ARG A 7 39.68 -12.91 -10.30
CA ARG A 7 38.66 -13.79 -9.70
C ARG A 7 37.34 -13.06 -9.51
N SER A 8 37.35 -11.81 -9.03
CA SER A 8 36.13 -11.00 -8.90
C SER A 8 35.50 -10.69 -10.26
N ILE A 9 36.30 -10.34 -11.27
CA ILE A 9 35.79 -10.13 -12.65
C ILE A 9 35.26 -11.44 -13.24
N ALA A 10 35.94 -12.57 -13.01
CA ALA A 10 35.46 -13.86 -13.48
C ALA A 10 34.19 -14.32 -12.75
N LEU A 11 34.04 -14.00 -11.46
CA LEU A 11 32.82 -14.29 -10.68
C LEU A 11 31.66 -13.41 -11.15
N VAL A 12 31.90 -12.12 -11.36
CA VAL A 12 30.92 -11.17 -11.92
C VAL A 12 30.53 -11.57 -13.34
N MET A 13 31.48 -11.98 -14.19
CA MET A 13 31.15 -12.53 -15.51
C MET A 13 30.42 -13.87 -15.43
N LEU A 14 30.73 -14.74 -14.47
CA LEU A 14 29.97 -15.99 -14.29
C LEU A 14 28.54 -15.71 -13.82
N MET A 15 28.35 -14.72 -12.94
CA MET A 15 27.05 -14.27 -12.46
C MET A 15 26.23 -13.59 -13.57
N ILE A 16 26.86 -12.74 -14.39
CA ILE A 16 26.22 -12.14 -15.57
C ILE A 16 25.85 -13.23 -16.59
N VAL A 17 26.73 -14.20 -16.84
CA VAL A 17 26.45 -15.31 -17.78
C VAL A 17 25.39 -16.26 -17.23
N SER A 18 25.31 -16.48 -15.91
CA SER A 18 24.25 -17.32 -15.33
C SER A 18 22.88 -16.67 -15.34
N VAL A 19 22.80 -15.34 -15.21
CA VAL A 19 21.54 -14.57 -15.36
C VAL A 19 21.07 -14.54 -16.84
N GLN A 20 21.96 -14.77 -17.80
CA GLN A 20 21.62 -14.90 -19.22
C GLN A 20 21.31 -16.35 -19.66
N MET A 21 21.49 -17.35 -18.80
CA MET A 21 21.19 -18.74 -19.17
C MET A 21 19.70 -19.10 -19.34
N PRO A 22 18.72 -18.38 -18.77
CA PRO A 22 17.31 -18.57 -19.17
C PRO A 22 17.05 -18.20 -20.64
N MET A 23 17.92 -17.39 -21.26
CA MET A 23 17.80 -17.01 -22.68
C MET A 23 18.39 -18.03 -23.67
N PHE A 24 18.92 -19.16 -23.21
CA PHE A 24 19.61 -20.14 -24.07
C PHE A 24 19.08 -21.57 -24.00
N ASP A 25 17.92 -21.83 -23.37
CA ASP A 25 17.36 -23.19 -23.35
C ASP A 25 16.58 -23.51 -24.64
N ASN A 26 17.32 -23.71 -25.73
CA ASN A 26 16.80 -24.40 -26.91
C ASN A 26 16.95 -25.91 -26.69
N ALA A 27 15.98 -26.51 -26.00
CA ALA A 27 15.70 -27.91 -26.23
C ALA A 27 15.09 -28.05 -27.63
N GLU A 28 15.88 -28.52 -28.59
CA GLU A 28 15.35 -29.01 -29.87
C GLU A 28 14.37 -30.16 -29.58
N GLU A 29 13.07 -29.87 -29.55
CA GLU A 29 12.08 -30.93 -29.73
C GLU A 29 12.20 -31.47 -31.16
N PRO A 30 12.20 -32.80 -31.34
CA PRO A 30 12.17 -33.38 -32.66
C PRO A 30 10.87 -32.94 -33.35
N VAL A 31 10.98 -32.47 -34.60
CA VAL A 31 9.87 -32.24 -35.51
C VAL A 31 9.12 -33.57 -35.71
N GLU A 32 8.17 -33.87 -34.82
CA GLU A 32 7.19 -34.91 -35.08
C GLU A 32 6.25 -34.39 -36.16
N LEU A 33 6.09 -35.21 -37.20
CA LEU A 33 5.06 -35.06 -38.22
C LEU A 33 3.70 -34.99 -37.52
N LYS A 34 3.23 -33.79 -37.19
CA LYS A 34 1.85 -33.55 -36.79
C LYS A 34 0.98 -33.94 -37.98
N GLU A 35 0.26 -35.05 -37.84
CA GLU A 35 -0.82 -35.41 -38.75
C GLU A 35 -1.83 -34.26 -38.68
N GLU A 36 -1.93 -33.48 -39.76
CA GLU A 36 -3.01 -32.49 -39.89
C GLU A 36 -4.35 -33.23 -39.74
N PRO A 37 -5.20 -32.85 -38.79
CA PRO A 37 -6.56 -33.35 -38.77
C PRO A 37 -7.22 -32.89 -40.08
N ALA A 38 -7.60 -33.87 -40.91
CA ALA A 38 -8.26 -33.57 -42.16
C ALA A 38 -9.56 -32.79 -41.87
N ILE A 39 -9.71 -31.62 -42.50
CA ILE A 39 -10.96 -30.83 -42.42
C ILE A 39 -12.12 -31.71 -42.86
N GLU A 40 -13.06 -31.93 -41.95
CA GLU A 40 -14.24 -32.74 -42.22
C GLU A 40 -15.25 -31.95 -43.06
N MET A 41 -15.86 -32.60 -44.04
CA MET A 41 -16.92 -31.98 -44.82
C MET A 41 -18.22 -31.94 -44.01
N VAL A 42 -18.78 -30.75 -43.84
CA VAL A 42 -20.14 -30.59 -43.29
C VAL A 42 -21.16 -31.34 -44.16
N ALA A 43 -22.09 -32.06 -43.52
CA ALA A 43 -23.12 -32.82 -44.24
C ALA A 43 -24.03 -31.89 -45.07
N GLN A 44 -24.32 -32.26 -46.31
CA GLN A 44 -25.18 -31.45 -47.18
C GLN A 44 -26.66 -31.55 -46.82
N ASN A 45 -27.39 -30.43 -46.99
CA ASN A 45 -28.84 -30.33 -46.82
C ASN A 45 -29.60 -31.26 -47.80
N PRO A 46 -30.64 -32.01 -47.35
CA PRO A 46 -31.15 -32.06 -45.98
C PRO A 46 -30.31 -32.94 -45.08
N CYS A 47 -30.02 -32.42 -43.89
CA CYS A 47 -29.23 -33.12 -42.88
C CYS A 47 -29.92 -34.41 -42.45
N GLN A 48 -29.13 -35.48 -42.31
CA GLN A 48 -29.62 -36.80 -41.92
C GLN A 48 -29.56 -37.03 -40.40
N GLY A 49 -29.30 -35.99 -39.61
CA GLY A 49 -29.16 -36.02 -38.15
C GLY A 49 -29.48 -34.69 -37.48
N TYR A 50 -29.64 -34.73 -36.15
CA TYR A 50 -29.81 -33.56 -35.28
C TYR A 50 -28.49 -32.79 -35.14
N ASP A 51 -28.59 -31.49 -34.84
CA ASP A 51 -27.59 -30.55 -34.29
C ASP A 51 -26.20 -30.55 -34.94
N ALA A 52 -25.96 -29.55 -35.79
CA ALA A 52 -24.84 -29.45 -36.73
C ALA A 52 -24.68 -30.67 -37.68
N CYS A 53 -25.73 -31.49 -37.79
CA CYS A 53 -25.78 -32.67 -38.65
C CYS A 53 -24.79 -33.77 -38.24
N LEU A 54 -24.37 -33.78 -36.96
CA LEU A 54 -23.50 -34.78 -36.34
C LEU A 54 -24.26 -36.05 -35.94
N GLY A 55 -25.60 -35.98 -35.91
CA GLY A 55 -26.46 -37.12 -35.60
C GLY A 55 -26.60 -37.40 -34.09
N LEU A 56 -26.11 -36.48 -33.26
CA LEU A 56 -26.20 -36.46 -31.81
C LEU A 56 -26.72 -35.08 -31.39
N ASP A 57 -27.37 -35.06 -30.23
CA ASP A 57 -27.79 -33.82 -29.57
C ASP A 57 -26.56 -33.05 -29.03
N ALA A 58 -26.48 -31.75 -29.29
CA ALA A 58 -25.31 -30.94 -28.99
C ALA A 58 -25.44 -30.29 -27.62
N GLY A 59 -24.93 -30.90 -26.55
CA GLY A 59 -24.99 -30.30 -25.21
C GLY A 59 -26.39 -30.26 -24.58
N GLY A 60 -26.50 -29.66 -23.39
CA GLY A 60 -27.81 -29.39 -22.77
C GLY A 60 -28.51 -30.55 -22.04
N TYR A 61 -29.75 -30.31 -21.59
CA TYR A 61 -30.59 -31.29 -20.88
C TYR A 61 -31.52 -32.02 -21.84
N ASN A 62 -31.25 -33.30 -22.14
CA ASN A 62 -32.20 -34.16 -22.85
C ASN A 62 -32.36 -35.52 -22.17
N ASN A 63 -33.61 -35.89 -21.86
CA ASN A 63 -33.92 -37.17 -21.23
C ASN A 63 -34.01 -38.36 -22.22
N ARG A 64 -33.82 -38.10 -23.52
CA ARG A 64 -33.78 -39.13 -24.57
C ARG A 64 -32.36 -39.68 -24.73
N ASN A 65 -31.97 -40.61 -23.87
CA ASN A 65 -30.64 -41.27 -23.91
C ASN A 65 -30.25 -41.93 -25.26
N THR A 66 -31.18 -42.11 -26.21
CA THR A 66 -30.87 -42.59 -27.57
C THR A 66 -30.24 -41.52 -28.47
N MET A 67 -30.34 -40.24 -28.09
CA MET A 67 -29.83 -39.07 -28.82
C MET A 67 -28.51 -38.56 -28.21
N CYS A 68 -28.32 -38.75 -26.90
CA CYS A 68 -27.15 -38.30 -26.13
C CYS A 68 -26.15 -39.44 -25.91
N VAL A 69 -25.63 -39.98 -27.01
CA VAL A 69 -24.67 -41.10 -26.99
C VAL A 69 -23.34 -40.60 -26.42
N GLY A 70 -22.88 -41.21 -25.31
CA GLY A 70 -21.62 -40.87 -24.66
C GLY A 70 -21.75 -40.21 -23.28
N SER A 71 -22.96 -39.85 -22.85
CA SER A 71 -23.18 -39.32 -21.50
C SER A 71 -23.25 -40.41 -20.43
N SER A 72 -22.59 -40.15 -19.28
CA SER A 72 -22.71 -40.96 -18.06
C SER A 72 -23.87 -40.54 -17.15
N THR A 73 -24.54 -39.42 -17.46
CA THR A 73 -25.56 -38.78 -16.61
C THR A 73 -26.87 -38.68 -17.38
N ALA A 74 -27.93 -39.30 -16.85
CA ALA A 74 -29.26 -39.21 -17.48
C ALA A 74 -29.74 -37.75 -17.49
N GLY A 75 -30.14 -37.24 -18.66
CA GLY A 75 -30.55 -35.84 -18.80
C GLY A 75 -29.42 -34.87 -19.10
N SER A 76 -28.24 -35.30 -19.56
CA SER A 76 -27.18 -34.38 -19.98
C SER A 76 -26.51 -34.92 -21.23
N CYS A 77 -26.35 -34.08 -22.25
CA CYS A 77 -25.74 -34.48 -23.52
C CYS A 77 -24.33 -33.87 -23.62
N PRO A 78 -23.36 -34.58 -24.24
CA PRO A 78 -22.02 -34.02 -24.42
C PRO A 78 -22.04 -32.80 -25.34
N VAL A 79 -21.22 -31.80 -25.05
CA VAL A 79 -21.00 -30.64 -25.92
C VAL A 79 -20.46 -31.09 -27.27
N ALA A 80 -21.02 -30.57 -28.37
CA ALA A 80 -20.59 -30.92 -29.72
C ALA A 80 -19.34 -30.14 -30.12
N ASN A 81 -18.25 -30.85 -30.45
CA ASN A 81 -17.01 -30.21 -30.87
C ASN A 81 -16.99 -29.99 -32.39
N LEU A 82 -16.95 -28.73 -32.82
CA LEU A 82 -16.95 -28.32 -34.22
C LEU A 82 -15.55 -28.08 -34.80
N SER A 83 -14.48 -28.21 -34.03
CA SER A 83 -13.13 -27.77 -34.40
C SER A 83 -12.63 -28.36 -35.72
N SER A 84 -12.97 -29.62 -36.05
CA SER A 84 -12.56 -30.27 -37.29
C SER A 84 -13.33 -29.83 -38.54
N TYR A 85 -14.42 -29.07 -38.39
CA TYR A 85 -15.27 -28.58 -39.49
C TYR A 85 -15.03 -27.10 -39.85
N ILE A 86 -14.31 -26.38 -38.99
CA ILE A 86 -14.06 -24.95 -39.15
C ILE A 86 -12.71 -24.75 -39.82
N ASP A 87 -12.69 -23.92 -40.85
CA ASP A 87 -11.47 -23.54 -41.58
C ASP A 87 -11.01 -22.14 -41.14
N TYR A 88 -9.71 -21.93 -41.17
CA TYR A 88 -9.04 -20.68 -40.79
C TYR A 88 -8.13 -20.27 -41.94
N GLY A 89 -8.69 -19.49 -42.86
CA GLY A 89 -7.98 -19.04 -44.05
C GLY A 89 -7.32 -17.67 -43.91
N SER A 90 -6.53 -17.28 -44.91
CA SER A 90 -5.96 -15.92 -45.07
C SER A 90 -6.99 -14.80 -45.29
N GLY A 91 -8.29 -15.15 -45.26
CA GLY A 91 -9.41 -14.24 -45.34
C GLY A 91 -10.66 -14.89 -44.75
N PRO A 92 -11.79 -14.18 -44.73
CA PRO A 92 -12.99 -14.65 -44.06
C PRO A 92 -13.53 -15.96 -44.65
N THR A 93 -13.73 -16.96 -43.80
CA THR A 93 -14.24 -18.27 -44.17
C THR A 93 -15.51 -18.58 -43.40
N THR A 94 -16.60 -18.93 -44.09
CA THR A 94 -17.89 -19.24 -43.48
C THR A 94 -18.21 -20.71 -43.61
N THR A 95 -18.43 -21.37 -42.47
CA THR A 95 -18.98 -22.73 -42.38
C THR A 95 -20.43 -22.66 -41.91
N THR A 96 -21.33 -23.27 -42.67
CA THR A 96 -22.77 -23.29 -42.36
C THR A 96 -23.19 -24.62 -41.75
N PHE A 97 -23.82 -24.55 -40.58
CA PHE A 97 -24.45 -25.66 -39.88
C PHE A 97 -25.96 -25.48 -39.83
N TYR A 98 -26.66 -26.59 -39.62
CA TYR A 98 -28.10 -26.62 -39.38
C TYR A 98 -28.35 -27.43 -38.11
N GLY A 99 -29.23 -26.94 -37.24
CA GLY A 99 -29.59 -27.60 -35.99
C GLY A 99 -31.08 -27.54 -35.71
N TYR A 100 -31.51 -28.29 -34.70
CA TYR A 100 -32.89 -28.59 -34.38
C TYR A 100 -33.10 -28.55 -32.87
N MET A 101 -34.06 -27.77 -32.37
CA MET A 101 -34.45 -27.83 -30.95
C MET A 101 -35.94 -28.11 -30.79
N ASP A 102 -36.29 -29.00 -29.84
CA ASP A 102 -37.67 -29.43 -29.56
C ASP A 102 -38.44 -28.45 -28.64
N GLY A 103 -37.72 -27.62 -27.88
CA GLY A 103 -38.21 -26.57 -27.00
C GLY A 103 -38.85 -27.06 -25.68
N PHE A 104 -38.86 -26.19 -24.68
CA PHE A 104 -39.36 -26.54 -23.34
C PHE A 104 -40.84 -26.94 -23.39
N SER A 105 -41.17 -28.08 -22.79
CA SER A 105 -42.56 -28.45 -22.50
C SER A 105 -42.77 -28.54 -21.00
N SER A 106 -44.00 -28.32 -20.54
CA SER A 106 -44.42 -28.46 -19.13
C SER A 106 -44.18 -29.87 -18.51
N ALA A 107 -43.51 -30.77 -19.24
CA ALA A 107 -43.09 -32.10 -18.81
C ALA A 107 -41.56 -32.29 -18.71
N GLY A 108 -40.73 -31.24 -18.91
CA GLY A 108 -39.28 -31.24 -18.62
C GLY A 108 -38.48 -32.38 -19.26
N ALA A 109 -38.77 -32.66 -20.54
CA ALA A 109 -38.41 -33.93 -21.19
C ALA A 109 -37.93 -33.78 -22.63
N LEU A 110 -37.57 -32.56 -23.04
CA LEU A 110 -37.20 -32.22 -24.41
C LEU A 110 -35.97 -31.33 -24.36
N ASP A 111 -35.14 -31.42 -25.38
CA ASP A 111 -33.99 -30.55 -25.56
C ASP A 111 -34.50 -29.12 -25.86
N ASP A 112 -34.03 -28.18 -25.05
CA ASP A 112 -34.28 -26.76 -25.16
C ASP A 112 -33.00 -25.93 -25.24
N ASP A 113 -31.83 -26.56 -25.26
CA ASP A 113 -30.53 -25.91 -25.29
C ASP A 113 -29.48 -26.71 -26.09
N ASP A 114 -28.78 -26.00 -26.99
CA ASP A 114 -27.66 -26.52 -27.78
C ASP A 114 -26.34 -25.85 -27.34
N VAL A 115 -25.29 -26.64 -27.13
CA VAL A 115 -23.93 -26.19 -26.81
C VAL A 115 -22.94 -26.80 -27.78
N TYR A 116 -22.26 -25.92 -28.50
CA TYR A 116 -21.13 -26.26 -29.37
C TYR A 116 -19.84 -25.71 -28.77
N THR A 117 -18.73 -26.40 -29.02
CA THR A 117 -17.39 -25.89 -28.67
C THR A 117 -16.48 -25.95 -29.89
N MET A 118 -15.56 -25.00 -30.01
CA MET A 118 -14.53 -25.02 -31.05
C MET A 118 -13.24 -24.38 -30.57
N TRP A 119 -12.12 -24.87 -31.10
CA TRP A 119 -10.81 -24.28 -30.87
C TRP A 119 -10.56 -23.11 -31.81
N VAL A 120 -10.13 -21.97 -31.27
CA VAL A 120 -9.76 -20.77 -32.05
C VAL A 120 -8.23 -20.61 -32.03
N PRO A 121 -7.54 -20.73 -33.19
CA PRO A 121 -6.10 -20.52 -33.28
C PRO A 121 -5.73 -19.04 -33.11
N TRP A 122 -4.43 -18.78 -32.96
CA TRP A 122 -3.90 -17.43 -32.75
C TRP A 122 -4.33 -16.45 -33.84
N GLY A 123 -4.79 -15.27 -33.42
CA GLY A 123 -5.08 -14.15 -34.32
C GLY A 123 -6.34 -14.34 -35.17
N TYR A 124 -7.31 -15.15 -34.75
CA TYR A 124 -8.59 -15.27 -35.48
C TYR A 124 -9.76 -14.80 -34.63
N GLY A 125 -10.64 -14.02 -35.25
CA GLY A 125 -11.95 -13.65 -34.71
C GLY A 125 -13.07 -14.52 -35.26
N ILE A 126 -14.18 -14.55 -34.54
CA ILE A 126 -15.35 -15.39 -34.84
C ILE A 126 -16.61 -14.54 -34.90
N ASN A 127 -17.39 -14.72 -35.97
CA ASN A 127 -18.77 -14.28 -36.05
C ASN A 127 -19.72 -15.47 -36.15
N VAL A 128 -20.68 -15.57 -35.24
CA VAL A 128 -21.72 -16.60 -35.28
C VAL A 128 -23.05 -15.94 -35.60
N THR A 129 -23.60 -16.24 -36.77
CA THR A 129 -24.92 -15.77 -37.18
C THR A 129 -25.92 -16.92 -37.13
N ILE A 130 -26.91 -16.82 -36.25
CA ILE A 130 -28.03 -17.76 -36.17
C ILE A 130 -29.23 -17.15 -36.90
N SER A 131 -29.88 -17.91 -37.76
CA SER A 131 -31.07 -17.49 -38.50
C SER A 131 -32.16 -18.55 -38.49
N TRP A 132 -33.41 -18.10 -38.45
CA TRP A 132 -34.61 -18.94 -38.45
C TRP A 132 -35.76 -18.22 -39.16
N ASN A 133 -36.82 -18.96 -39.51
CA ASN A 133 -37.98 -18.42 -40.23
C ASN A 133 -39.21 -18.33 -39.31
N SER A 134 -39.27 -17.34 -38.41
CA SER A 134 -40.39 -17.15 -37.48
C SER A 134 -40.90 -15.71 -37.44
N SER A 135 -42.08 -15.50 -36.86
CA SER A 135 -42.66 -14.16 -36.62
C SER A 135 -42.56 -13.74 -35.15
N VAL A 136 -42.00 -14.59 -34.29
CA VAL A 136 -41.78 -14.37 -32.86
C VAL A 136 -40.32 -14.61 -32.50
N THR A 137 -39.86 -14.04 -31.39
CA THR A 137 -38.56 -14.38 -30.80
C THR A 137 -38.53 -15.87 -30.49
N MET A 138 -37.45 -16.54 -30.89
CA MET A 138 -37.30 -17.98 -30.72
C MET A 138 -36.19 -18.36 -29.73
N MET A 139 -34.99 -17.77 -29.83
CA MET A 139 -33.80 -18.25 -29.12
C MET A 139 -32.92 -17.12 -28.61
N TYR A 140 -32.14 -17.44 -27.58
CA TYR A 140 -30.98 -16.68 -27.09
C TYR A 140 -29.69 -17.34 -27.61
N GLY A 141 -28.65 -16.53 -27.79
CA GLY A 141 -27.31 -17.02 -28.08
C GLY A 141 -26.27 -16.36 -27.19
N LEU A 142 -25.30 -17.13 -26.72
CA LEU A 142 -24.07 -16.64 -26.10
C LEU A 142 -22.84 -17.20 -26.81
N LEU A 143 -21.79 -16.39 -26.79
CA LEU A 143 -20.46 -16.74 -27.21
C LEU A 143 -19.50 -16.40 -26.07
N GLY A 144 -18.63 -17.33 -25.69
CA GLY A 144 -17.69 -17.12 -24.60
C GLY A 144 -16.78 -18.31 -24.33
N PRO A 145 -15.88 -18.22 -23.34
CA PRO A 145 -14.92 -19.27 -23.01
C PRO A 145 -15.62 -20.58 -22.63
N SER A 146 -14.91 -21.69 -22.82
CA SER A 146 -15.48 -23.01 -22.57
C SER A 146 -15.97 -23.21 -21.14
N GLY A 147 -17.11 -23.87 -20.98
CA GLY A 147 -17.79 -24.10 -19.69
C GLY A 147 -19.10 -23.33 -19.52
N LEU A 148 -19.67 -22.77 -20.59
CA LEU A 148 -20.97 -22.11 -20.54
C LEU A 148 -22.07 -23.15 -20.27
N THR A 149 -22.89 -22.87 -19.25
CA THR A 149 -23.94 -23.81 -18.77
C THR A 149 -25.36 -23.22 -18.78
N SER A 150 -25.51 -21.91 -19.00
CA SER A 150 -26.83 -21.26 -19.05
C SER A 150 -26.77 -19.87 -19.68
N THR A 151 -27.94 -19.32 -20.01
CA THR A 151 -28.11 -17.93 -20.46
C THR A 151 -27.77 -16.85 -19.43
N TYR A 152 -27.56 -17.22 -18.17
CA TYR A 152 -27.15 -16.33 -17.08
C TYR A 152 -25.73 -16.62 -16.57
N SER A 153 -24.96 -17.42 -17.31
CA SER A 153 -23.55 -17.65 -16.99
C SER A 153 -22.79 -16.32 -17.00
N SER A 154 -21.93 -16.11 -16.02
CA SER A 154 -20.99 -14.98 -15.98
C SER A 154 -19.78 -15.28 -16.86
N GLY A 155 -19.23 -14.26 -17.54
CA GLY A 155 -17.99 -14.37 -18.32
C GLY A 155 -18.15 -14.69 -19.81
N TYR A 156 -19.28 -14.35 -20.43
CA TYR A 156 -19.46 -14.44 -21.89
C TYR A 156 -18.83 -13.22 -22.61
N ASP A 157 -18.31 -13.43 -23.83
CA ASP A 157 -17.74 -12.36 -24.67
C ASP A 157 -18.82 -11.57 -25.42
N SER A 158 -19.89 -12.25 -25.85
CA SER A 158 -20.99 -11.62 -26.58
C SER A 158 -22.32 -12.30 -26.28
N PHE A 159 -23.35 -11.49 -26.00
CA PHE A 159 -24.74 -11.93 -25.83
C PHE A 159 -25.61 -11.40 -26.95
N GLY A 160 -26.46 -12.27 -27.51
CA GLY A 160 -27.36 -11.91 -28.58
C GLY A 160 -28.84 -12.20 -28.25
N TYR A 161 -29.70 -11.19 -28.46
CA TYR A 161 -31.16 -11.35 -28.38
C TYR A 161 -31.79 -11.50 -29.78
N GLY A 162 -32.35 -12.67 -30.07
CA GLY A 162 -33.02 -12.96 -31.33
C GLY A 162 -34.36 -12.24 -31.53
N ALA A 163 -34.46 -11.33 -32.49
CA ALA A 163 -35.76 -10.90 -33.03
C ALA A 163 -36.30 -11.93 -34.06
N SER A 164 -37.42 -11.66 -34.73
CA SER A 164 -38.10 -12.61 -35.64
C SER A 164 -37.24 -13.26 -36.75
N SER A 165 -36.03 -12.76 -37.05
CA SER A 165 -35.20 -13.22 -38.18
C SER A 165 -33.83 -13.82 -37.84
N GLY A 166 -33.37 -13.78 -36.58
CA GLY A 166 -32.03 -14.26 -36.21
C GLY A 166 -31.29 -13.39 -35.19
N VAL A 167 -30.04 -13.79 -34.91
CA VAL A 167 -29.08 -13.10 -34.02
C VAL A 167 -27.66 -13.25 -34.58
N THR A 168 -26.78 -12.29 -34.32
CA THR A 168 -25.34 -12.40 -34.63
C THR A 168 -24.52 -12.05 -33.40
N MET A 169 -23.52 -12.87 -33.13
CA MET A 169 -22.57 -12.73 -32.02
C MET A 169 -21.17 -12.64 -32.60
N THR A 170 -20.30 -11.85 -32.01
CA THR A 170 -18.94 -11.61 -32.51
C THR A 170 -17.96 -11.56 -31.35
N THR A 171 -16.75 -12.10 -31.54
CA THR A 171 -15.65 -11.97 -30.58
C THR A 171 -14.87 -10.68 -30.84
N LEU A 172 -14.11 -10.21 -29.86
CA LEU A 172 -13.15 -9.12 -30.03
C LEU A 172 -11.85 -9.65 -30.68
N GLY A 173 -11.99 -10.26 -31.87
CA GLY A 173 -10.87 -10.71 -32.69
C GLY A 173 -9.91 -11.63 -31.94
N ALA A 174 -8.70 -11.13 -31.69
CA ALA A 174 -7.64 -11.79 -30.93
C ALA A 174 -7.98 -12.15 -29.46
N SER A 175 -9.07 -11.64 -28.87
CA SER A 175 -9.44 -11.92 -27.47
C SER A 175 -9.72 -13.39 -27.16
N VAL A 176 -10.02 -14.17 -28.19
CA VAL A 176 -10.33 -15.61 -28.09
C VAL A 176 -9.21 -16.50 -28.66
N SER A 177 -8.05 -15.91 -28.99
CA SER A 177 -6.89 -16.64 -29.50
C SER A 177 -6.42 -17.69 -28.49
N ASP A 178 -6.13 -18.90 -28.98
CA ASP A 178 -5.66 -20.03 -28.16
C ASP A 178 -6.66 -20.54 -27.12
N THR A 179 -7.95 -20.33 -27.36
CA THR A 179 -8.99 -20.73 -26.43
C THR A 179 -10.00 -21.69 -27.06
N ALA A 180 -10.61 -22.51 -26.21
CA ALA A 180 -11.85 -23.19 -26.55
C ALA A 180 -13.02 -22.22 -26.34
N LEU A 181 -13.76 -21.97 -27.41
CA LEU A 181 -14.90 -21.07 -27.45
C LEU A 181 -16.19 -21.88 -27.51
N ASP A 182 -17.11 -21.61 -26.58
CA ASP A 182 -18.43 -22.22 -26.55
C ASP A 182 -19.48 -21.30 -27.22
N ILE A 183 -20.38 -21.92 -27.97
CA ILE A 183 -21.59 -21.31 -28.55
C ILE A 183 -22.77 -21.95 -27.81
N TYR A 184 -23.42 -21.17 -26.95
CA TYR A 184 -24.59 -21.62 -26.18
C TYR A 184 -25.86 -21.05 -26.79
N LEU A 185 -26.80 -21.90 -27.16
CA LEU A 185 -28.09 -21.55 -27.72
C LEU A 185 -29.20 -22.05 -26.79
N ASP A 186 -30.15 -21.18 -26.47
CA ASP A 186 -31.24 -21.49 -25.53
C ASP A 186 -32.58 -21.10 -26.11
N CYS A 187 -33.56 -21.99 -26.02
CA CYS A 187 -34.92 -21.72 -26.43
C CYS A 187 -35.61 -20.71 -25.50
N ASN A 188 -36.21 -19.66 -26.08
CA ASN A 188 -37.02 -18.72 -25.31
C ASN A 188 -38.39 -19.34 -24.93
N GLY A 189 -38.43 -20.09 -23.83
CA GLY A 189 -39.65 -20.64 -23.23
C GLY A 189 -40.44 -21.58 -24.16
N ASN A 190 -41.77 -21.42 -24.23
CA ASN A 190 -42.61 -22.27 -25.10
C ASN A 190 -42.58 -21.84 -26.58
N TYR A 191 -41.78 -20.82 -26.95
CA TYR A 191 -41.88 -20.18 -28.27
C TYR A 191 -41.27 -21.02 -29.40
N CYS A 192 -40.31 -21.91 -29.11
CA CYS A 192 -39.84 -22.92 -30.06
C CYS A 192 -40.89 -24.01 -30.35
N LYS A 193 -42.00 -24.04 -29.58
CA LYS A 193 -43.03 -25.09 -29.63
C LYS A 193 -44.48 -24.57 -29.65
N THR A 194 -44.76 -23.45 -30.30
CA THR A 194 -46.14 -22.92 -30.32
C THR A 194 -47.05 -23.55 -31.37
N SER A 195 -48.36 -23.45 -31.14
CA SER A 195 -49.46 -23.85 -32.02
C SER A 195 -49.55 -23.10 -33.37
N SER A 196 -48.57 -22.25 -33.69
CA SER A 196 -48.59 -21.34 -34.84
C SER A 196 -47.71 -21.78 -36.03
N GLY A 197 -47.03 -22.92 -35.93
CA GLY A 197 -46.24 -23.51 -37.02
C GLY A 197 -44.87 -23.97 -36.55
N TYR A 198 -44.42 -25.12 -37.05
CA TYR A 198 -43.08 -25.67 -36.81
C TYR A 198 -42.03 -24.76 -37.45
N THR A 199 -41.11 -24.24 -36.64
CA THR A 199 -39.88 -23.62 -37.12
C THR A 199 -38.75 -24.38 -36.47
N ASN A 200 -38.53 -25.59 -36.96
CA ASN A 200 -37.72 -26.60 -36.30
C ASN A 200 -36.26 -26.62 -36.80
N ASP A 201 -35.88 -25.68 -37.66
CA ASP A 201 -34.55 -25.63 -38.26
C ASP A 201 -33.97 -24.22 -38.01
N TYR A 202 -32.87 -24.13 -37.27
CA TYR A 202 -32.01 -22.94 -37.31
C TYR A 202 -30.81 -23.20 -38.23
N ARG A 203 -30.36 -22.14 -38.88
CA ARG A 203 -29.12 -22.11 -39.64
C ARG A 203 -28.10 -21.31 -38.84
N MET A 204 -26.95 -21.93 -38.56
CA MET A 204 -25.82 -21.30 -37.90
C MET A 204 -24.69 -21.12 -38.91
N ASP A 205 -24.37 -19.87 -39.24
CA ASP A 205 -23.21 -19.51 -40.04
C ASP A 205 -22.08 -19.08 -39.10
N ILE A 206 -21.03 -19.90 -38.99
CA ILE A 206 -19.80 -19.56 -38.27
C ILE A 206 -18.83 -18.99 -39.30
N THR A 207 -18.49 -17.71 -39.17
CA THR A 207 -17.49 -17.05 -39.99
C THR A 207 -16.26 -16.76 -39.17
N THR A 208 -15.15 -17.39 -39.53
CA THR A 208 -13.82 -17.08 -39.01
C THR A 208 -13.21 -15.97 -39.85
N TRP A 209 -12.42 -15.10 -39.24
CA TRP A 209 -11.74 -14.00 -39.95
C TRP A 209 -10.38 -13.69 -39.31
N PRO A 210 -9.33 -13.42 -40.11
CA PRO A 210 -8.02 -12.98 -39.61
C PRO A 210 -8.16 -11.69 -38.79
N SER A 211 -7.56 -11.68 -37.60
CA SER A 211 -7.57 -10.57 -36.68
C SER A 211 -6.19 -10.19 -36.20
N ASP A 212 -5.84 -8.92 -36.40
CA ASP A 212 -4.55 -8.38 -35.99
C ASP A 212 -4.75 -7.40 -34.85
N ALA A 213 -4.21 -7.74 -33.67
CA ALA A 213 -4.42 -7.01 -32.42
C ALA A 213 -5.90 -6.77 -32.07
N GLY A 214 -6.79 -7.69 -32.42
CA GLY A 214 -8.23 -7.57 -32.17
C GLY A 214 -9.02 -6.87 -33.27
N ASN A 215 -8.37 -6.29 -34.27
CA ASN A 215 -9.02 -5.64 -35.41
C ASN A 215 -9.22 -6.63 -36.57
N TYR A 216 -10.14 -6.31 -37.48
CA TYR A 216 -10.46 -7.14 -38.65
C TYR A 216 -9.46 -6.94 -39.80
N GLY A 217 -8.66 -7.97 -40.12
CA GLY A 217 -7.55 -7.91 -41.08
C GLY A 217 -6.46 -6.88 -40.71
N ASP A 218 -5.64 -6.47 -41.70
CA ASP A 218 -4.60 -5.41 -41.65
C ASP A 218 -5.16 -3.98 -41.40
N ALA A 219 -6.11 -3.83 -40.49
CA ALA A 219 -6.59 -2.55 -40.04
C ALA A 219 -5.51 -1.91 -39.16
N THR A 220 -4.90 -0.84 -39.66
CA THR A 220 -3.96 -0.04 -38.88
C THR A 220 -4.66 1.10 -38.16
N THR A 221 -4.22 1.37 -36.93
CA THR A 221 -4.69 2.51 -36.13
C THR A 221 -3.51 3.28 -35.55
N GLN A 222 -3.76 4.53 -35.12
CA GLN A 222 -2.75 5.33 -34.44
C GLN A 222 -2.88 5.16 -32.93
N PHE A 223 -1.74 5.02 -32.26
CA PHE A 223 -1.65 4.85 -30.82
C PHE A 223 -0.93 6.02 -30.16
N GLY A 224 -1.19 6.22 -28.88
CA GLY A 224 -0.49 7.19 -28.04
C GLY A 224 0.92 6.70 -27.72
N THR A 225 1.96 7.47 -28.04
CA THR A 225 3.37 7.10 -27.75
C THR A 225 3.98 7.86 -26.57
N GLY A 226 3.15 8.59 -25.82
CA GLY A 226 3.54 9.33 -24.63
C GLY A 226 2.56 10.46 -24.33
N LEU A 227 2.15 10.57 -23.07
CA LEU A 227 1.20 11.57 -22.62
C LEU A 227 1.79 12.99 -22.72
N SER A 228 0.91 13.94 -23.01
CA SER A 228 1.23 15.35 -23.08
C SER A 228 0.25 16.11 -22.20
N THR A 229 0.78 17.05 -21.40
CA THR A 229 -0.04 17.89 -20.55
C THR A 229 -0.81 18.95 -21.35
N TRP A 230 -1.95 19.36 -20.81
CA TRP A 230 -2.65 20.58 -21.18
C TRP A 230 -1.87 21.82 -20.74
N ASP A 231 -2.26 23.00 -21.24
CA ASP A 231 -1.56 24.27 -20.96
C ASP A 231 -1.68 24.71 -19.50
N ASP A 232 -2.65 24.18 -18.75
CA ASP A 232 -2.84 24.42 -17.31
C ASP A 232 -2.05 23.44 -16.41
N GLY A 233 -1.32 22.50 -17.01
CA GLY A 233 -0.53 21.48 -16.32
C GLY A 233 -1.27 20.19 -15.99
N SER A 234 -2.58 20.11 -16.25
CA SER A 234 -3.30 18.84 -16.12
C SER A 234 -2.87 17.84 -17.20
N THR A 235 -2.96 16.54 -16.90
CA THR A 235 -2.76 15.47 -17.89
C THR A 235 -4.09 15.03 -18.50
N TYR A 236 -5.11 14.89 -17.65
CA TYR A 236 -6.47 14.47 -18.00
C TYR A 236 -7.47 15.59 -17.74
N VAL A 237 -8.50 15.67 -18.58
CA VAL A 237 -9.64 16.59 -18.43
C VAL A 237 -10.92 15.79 -18.42
N GLY A 238 -11.76 15.99 -17.40
CA GLY A 238 -13.00 15.24 -17.19
C GLY A 238 -12.89 14.32 -15.98
N MET A 239 -13.76 13.31 -15.95
CA MET A 239 -13.78 12.26 -14.94
C MET A 239 -14.47 11.02 -15.51
N CYS A 240 -14.04 9.84 -15.08
CA CYS A 240 -14.81 8.63 -15.27
C CYS A 240 -14.73 7.73 -14.02
N GLY A 241 -15.80 6.98 -13.75
CA GLY A 241 -15.99 6.21 -12.53
C GLY A 241 -15.87 4.72 -12.78
N GLN A 242 -15.18 3.98 -11.89
CA GLN A 242 -14.91 2.57 -12.12
C GLN A 242 -15.58 1.61 -11.12
N TYR A 243 -16.10 0.48 -11.64
CA TYR A 243 -16.22 -0.79 -10.93
C TYR A 243 -15.08 -1.74 -11.35
N GLY A 244 -13.90 -1.60 -10.73
CA GLY A 244 -12.76 -2.54 -10.84
C GLY A 244 -11.87 -2.42 -12.11
N ALA A 245 -10.55 -2.37 -11.87
CA ALA A 245 -9.40 -2.47 -12.80
C ALA A 245 -8.91 -1.19 -13.54
N GLY A 246 -8.43 -0.16 -12.83
CA GLY A 246 -7.58 0.96 -13.32
C GLY A 246 -7.80 1.59 -14.72
N ILE A 247 -9.04 1.76 -15.24
CA ILE A 247 -9.29 2.33 -16.59
C ILE A 247 -9.29 3.87 -16.58
N CYS A 248 -9.71 4.45 -15.45
CA CYS A 248 -9.94 5.88 -15.27
C CYS A 248 -8.94 6.46 -14.28
N GLU A 249 -8.28 7.54 -14.67
CA GLU A 249 -7.24 8.20 -13.86
C GLU A 249 -7.84 9.29 -12.95
N VAL A 250 -8.92 9.92 -13.39
CA VAL A 250 -9.66 10.93 -12.62
C VAL A 250 -10.98 10.35 -12.11
N GLY A 251 -10.99 10.01 -10.82
CA GLY A 251 -12.14 9.41 -10.15
C GLY A 251 -13.39 10.30 -10.04
N PRO A 252 -14.55 9.69 -9.76
CA PRO A 252 -15.83 10.39 -9.71
C PRO A 252 -15.87 11.39 -8.55
N GLY A 253 -16.44 12.58 -8.81
CA GLY A 253 -16.54 13.67 -7.84
C GLY A 253 -15.31 14.57 -7.71
N ALA A 254 -14.22 14.31 -8.45
CA ALA A 254 -13.06 15.21 -8.52
C ALA A 254 -13.40 16.55 -9.20
N ASN A 255 -14.30 16.50 -10.17
CA ASN A 255 -14.72 17.61 -11.02
C ASN A 255 -16.26 17.80 -11.00
N ASN A 256 -16.84 18.61 -11.90
CA ASN A 256 -18.27 18.98 -11.84
C ASN A 256 -19.09 18.53 -13.06
N GLY A 257 -18.56 17.63 -13.89
CA GLY A 257 -19.25 17.17 -15.11
C GLY A 257 -19.33 18.22 -16.23
N ASN A 258 -18.52 19.29 -16.19
CA ASN A 258 -18.35 20.22 -17.30
C ASN A 258 -16.94 20.80 -17.27
N ASP A 259 -15.98 19.98 -17.70
CA ASP A 259 -14.55 20.25 -17.55
C ASP A 259 -13.94 20.69 -18.87
N GLN A 260 -12.97 21.59 -18.78
CA GLN A 260 -12.35 22.20 -19.95
C GLN A 260 -10.89 22.54 -19.69
N ALA A 261 -10.03 22.18 -20.64
CA ALA A 261 -8.67 22.72 -20.72
C ALA A 261 -8.29 23.00 -22.17
N THR A 262 -7.17 23.70 -22.36
CA THR A 262 -6.65 24.10 -23.68
C THR A 262 -5.26 23.54 -23.89
N LYS A 263 -4.98 23.10 -25.12
CA LYS A 263 -3.67 22.65 -25.58
C LYS A 263 -3.19 23.54 -26.71
N THR A 264 -2.02 24.13 -26.54
CA THR A 264 -1.32 24.84 -27.61
C THR A 264 -0.39 23.87 -28.34
N ILE A 265 -0.57 23.73 -29.65
CA ILE A 265 0.22 22.86 -30.53
C ILE A 265 1.12 23.74 -31.41
N ALA A 266 2.44 23.57 -31.33
CA ALA A 266 3.37 24.43 -32.07
C ALA A 266 3.41 24.09 -33.57
N ALA A 267 3.97 25.00 -34.38
CA ALA A 267 4.10 24.78 -35.81
C ALA A 267 4.99 23.55 -36.11
N GLY A 268 4.42 22.58 -36.81
CA GLY A 268 5.11 21.32 -37.15
C GLY A 268 4.91 20.19 -36.15
N GLU A 269 4.19 20.41 -35.06
CA GLU A 269 3.78 19.37 -34.10
C GLU A 269 2.42 18.80 -34.44
N SER A 270 2.18 17.54 -34.08
CA SER A 270 0.89 16.89 -34.17
C SER A 270 0.67 16.00 -32.96
N PHE A 271 -0.50 16.12 -32.34
CA PHE A 271 -0.90 15.29 -31.19
C PHE A 271 -2.21 14.58 -31.47
N GLY A 272 -2.37 13.40 -30.88
CA GLY A 272 -3.63 12.67 -30.85
C GLY A 272 -4.45 13.07 -29.64
N LEU A 273 -5.75 13.22 -29.85
CA LEU A 273 -6.73 13.26 -28.77
C LEU A 273 -7.16 11.83 -28.47
N PHE A 274 -7.05 11.45 -27.20
CA PHE A 274 -7.49 10.16 -26.68
C PHE A 274 -8.52 10.35 -25.57
N TYR A 275 -9.34 9.33 -25.35
CA TYR A 275 -10.36 9.35 -24.31
C TYR A 275 -10.58 8.00 -23.65
N ASN A 276 -10.87 8.04 -22.35
CA ASN A 276 -11.34 6.91 -21.56
C ASN A 276 -12.81 7.15 -21.18
N HIS A 277 -13.58 6.08 -21.08
CA HIS A 277 -14.97 6.15 -20.66
C HIS A 277 -15.41 4.91 -19.90
N ASP A 278 -16.43 5.10 -19.07
CA ASP A 278 -17.15 4.03 -18.39
C ASP A 278 -18.48 3.71 -19.11
N ASN A 279 -19.16 2.68 -18.62
CA ASN A 279 -20.41 2.19 -19.19
C ASN A 279 -21.60 3.16 -19.03
N TRP A 280 -21.48 4.21 -18.20
CA TRP A 280 -22.55 5.20 -17.98
C TRP A 280 -22.46 6.38 -18.93
N ALA A 281 -21.31 6.60 -19.57
CA ALA A 281 -21.11 7.63 -20.59
C ALA A 281 -22.19 7.65 -21.70
N TYR A 282 -22.84 6.51 -21.97
CA TYR A 282 -23.90 6.41 -22.97
C TYR A 282 -25.11 7.29 -22.61
N SER A 283 -25.40 8.24 -23.50
CA SER A 283 -26.57 9.14 -23.51
C SER A 283 -26.55 10.35 -22.58
N GLU A 284 -25.61 10.43 -21.64
CA GLU A 284 -25.49 11.55 -20.70
C GLU A 284 -24.21 12.37 -20.83
N SER A 285 -23.19 11.82 -21.49
CA SER A 285 -21.88 12.45 -21.59
C SER A 285 -21.51 12.84 -23.03
N THR A 286 -20.74 13.92 -23.19
CA THR A 286 -20.25 14.39 -24.50
C THR A 286 -18.81 14.91 -24.43
N ILE A 287 -18.06 14.74 -25.53
CA ILE A 287 -16.75 15.35 -25.72
C ILE A 287 -16.85 16.35 -26.88
N THR A 288 -16.27 17.52 -26.71
CA THR A 288 -16.10 18.50 -27.79
C THR A 288 -14.68 19.08 -27.76
N VAL A 289 -14.01 19.09 -28.91
CA VAL A 289 -12.74 19.79 -29.10
C VAL A 289 -12.90 20.81 -30.22
N THR A 290 -12.47 22.04 -29.95
CA THR A 290 -12.52 23.14 -30.93
C THR A 290 -11.19 23.87 -30.95
N CYS A 291 -10.67 24.13 -32.16
CA CYS A 291 -9.38 24.78 -32.34
C CYS A 291 -9.47 26.11 -33.08
N THR A 292 -8.47 26.97 -32.88
CA THR A 292 -8.41 28.30 -33.51
C THR A 292 -8.33 28.27 -35.04
N SER A 293 -7.80 27.20 -35.63
CA SER A 293 -7.81 26.99 -37.09
C SER A 293 -9.21 26.70 -37.67
N GLY A 294 -10.18 26.38 -36.81
CA GLY A 294 -11.48 25.85 -37.19
C GLY A 294 -11.55 24.32 -37.26
N ALA A 295 -10.46 23.60 -36.96
CA ALA A 295 -10.51 22.17 -36.71
C ALA A 295 -11.38 21.88 -35.47
N SER A 296 -12.19 20.83 -35.53
CA SER A 296 -13.06 20.45 -34.43
C SER A 296 -13.42 18.98 -34.49
N TRP A 297 -13.64 18.37 -33.33
CA TRP A 297 -14.14 17.02 -33.19
C TRP A 297 -15.16 16.97 -32.05
N SER A 298 -16.13 16.07 -32.14
CA SER A 298 -17.13 15.88 -31.10
C SER A 298 -17.68 14.47 -31.13
N ASP A 299 -17.92 13.90 -29.95
CA ASP A 299 -18.61 12.62 -29.81
C ASP A 299 -19.64 12.68 -28.68
N SER A 300 -20.73 11.94 -28.87
CA SER A 300 -21.86 11.80 -27.96
C SER A 300 -22.50 10.41 -28.04
N GLY A 301 -21.89 9.44 -28.73
CA GLY A 301 -22.51 8.19 -29.17
C GLY A 301 -21.70 6.95 -28.82
N VAL A 302 -21.25 6.84 -27.58
CA VAL A 302 -20.31 5.81 -27.14
C VAL A 302 -21.04 4.62 -26.49
N PRO A 303 -20.70 3.35 -26.81
CA PRO A 303 -21.38 2.18 -26.26
C PRO A 303 -21.36 2.11 -24.73
N SER A 304 -22.31 1.38 -24.13
CA SER A 304 -22.34 1.11 -22.68
C SER A 304 -21.28 0.08 -22.29
N SER A 305 -20.01 0.47 -22.35
CA SER A 305 -18.85 -0.37 -22.04
C SER A 305 -17.72 0.49 -21.46
N ASP A 306 -16.89 -0.10 -20.61
CA ASP A 306 -15.69 0.57 -20.11
C ASP A 306 -14.56 0.42 -21.13
N VAL A 307 -13.92 1.51 -21.54
CA VAL A 307 -12.79 1.47 -22.48
C VAL A 307 -11.75 2.54 -22.17
N ALA A 308 -10.48 2.14 -22.19
CA ALA A 308 -9.32 3.02 -22.08
C ALA A 308 -8.65 3.27 -23.46
N GLY A 309 -8.04 4.43 -23.62
CA GLY A 309 -7.07 4.71 -24.67
C GLY A 309 -7.64 4.82 -26.08
N ASN A 310 -8.92 5.15 -26.25
CA ASN A 310 -9.52 5.27 -27.57
C ASN A 310 -8.95 6.48 -28.32
N PHE A 311 -8.49 6.26 -29.56
CA PHE A 311 -8.07 7.33 -30.44
C PHE A 311 -9.28 8.05 -31.06
N ALA A 312 -9.46 9.33 -30.76
CA ALA A 312 -10.53 10.14 -31.33
C ALA A 312 -10.12 10.72 -32.69
N THR A 313 -9.09 11.55 -32.70
CA THR A 313 -8.57 12.22 -33.89
C THR A 313 -7.21 12.87 -33.62
N SER A 314 -6.56 13.40 -34.64
CA SER A 314 -5.31 14.15 -34.51
C SER A 314 -5.46 15.62 -34.88
N PHE A 315 -4.68 16.46 -34.22
CA PHE A 315 -4.62 17.89 -34.45
C PHE A 315 -3.19 18.32 -34.70
N THR A 316 -2.97 19.16 -35.71
CA THR A 316 -1.65 19.60 -36.16
C THR A 316 -1.52 21.11 -35.99
N GLY A 317 -0.38 21.55 -35.46
CA GLY A 317 -0.12 22.96 -35.22
C GLY A 317 0.43 23.72 -36.45
N PRO A 318 0.52 25.05 -36.37
CA PRO A 318 0.26 25.85 -35.17
C PRO A 318 -1.24 26.02 -34.92
N ASP A 319 -1.71 25.61 -33.75
CA ASP A 319 -3.12 25.72 -33.35
C ASP A 319 -3.26 25.76 -31.82
N SER A 320 -4.42 26.18 -31.34
CA SER A 320 -4.79 26.12 -29.93
C SER A 320 -6.16 25.47 -29.85
N CYS A 321 -6.22 24.29 -29.23
CA CYS A 321 -7.38 23.41 -29.18
C CYS A 321 -7.91 23.32 -27.76
N THR A 322 -9.18 23.68 -27.57
CA THR A 322 -9.86 23.59 -26.30
C THR A 322 -10.75 22.36 -26.29
N GLY A 323 -10.50 21.44 -25.35
CA GLY A 323 -11.32 20.26 -25.11
C GLY A 323 -12.32 20.51 -23.98
N THR A 324 -13.52 19.99 -24.13
CA THR A 324 -14.60 20.09 -23.15
C THR A 324 -15.31 18.76 -23.03
N THR A 325 -15.36 18.23 -21.82
CA THR A 325 -16.14 17.05 -21.45
C THR A 325 -17.36 17.51 -20.67
N THR A 326 -18.52 16.94 -20.97
CA THR A 326 -19.75 17.19 -20.20
C THR A 326 -20.34 15.87 -19.75
N ASP A 327 -20.84 15.82 -18.53
CA ASP A 327 -21.59 14.75 -17.91
C ASP A 327 -22.75 15.39 -17.12
N ILE A 328 -23.99 15.04 -17.48
CA ILE A 328 -25.20 15.63 -16.89
C ILE A 328 -25.49 15.08 -15.49
N LEU A 329 -25.03 13.88 -15.15
CA LEU A 329 -25.28 13.23 -13.86
C LEU A 329 -24.11 13.40 -12.88
N SER A 330 -22.92 13.77 -13.36
CA SER A 330 -21.72 14.03 -12.56
C SER A 330 -21.25 12.83 -11.75
N ASP A 331 -21.55 11.63 -12.22
CA ASP A 331 -21.17 10.33 -11.67
C ASP A 331 -20.00 9.68 -12.41
N GLY A 332 -19.52 10.31 -13.49
CA GLY A 332 -18.43 9.79 -14.31
C GLY A 332 -18.90 9.53 -15.73
N GLY A 333 -18.07 9.87 -16.73
CA GLY A 333 -18.43 9.60 -18.12
C GLY A 333 -17.24 9.60 -19.06
N PHE A 334 -16.50 10.71 -19.14
CA PHE A 334 -15.30 10.80 -19.98
C PHE A 334 -14.17 11.52 -19.26
N GLU A 335 -12.96 11.01 -19.47
CA GLU A 335 -11.75 11.80 -19.39
C GLU A 335 -11.01 11.79 -20.72
N ILE A 336 -10.38 12.91 -21.06
CA ILE A 336 -9.64 13.10 -22.30
C ILE A 336 -8.20 13.55 -22.02
N TYR A 337 -7.29 13.13 -22.88
CA TYR A 337 -5.88 13.48 -22.78
C TYR A 337 -5.23 13.59 -24.16
N TRP A 338 -4.07 14.25 -24.20
CA TRP A 338 -3.24 14.36 -25.41
C TRP A 338 -2.09 13.37 -25.34
N ALA A 339 -1.76 12.77 -26.48
CA ALA A 339 -0.54 11.99 -26.60
C ALA A 339 0.17 12.23 -27.94
N GLY A 340 1.47 11.97 -27.96
CA GLY A 340 2.21 11.80 -29.21
C GLY A 340 1.59 10.68 -30.06
N LEU A 341 1.74 10.75 -31.37
CA LEU A 341 1.13 9.79 -32.28
C LEU A 341 2.17 8.81 -32.83
N SER A 342 1.88 7.52 -32.72
CA SER A 342 2.47 6.55 -33.65
C SER A 342 1.93 6.82 -35.06
N PRO A 343 2.66 6.40 -36.10
CA PRO A 343 2.04 6.16 -37.39
C PRO A 343 0.97 5.07 -37.30
N ALA A 344 0.14 4.97 -38.32
CA ALA A 344 -0.84 3.90 -38.38
C ALA A 344 -0.10 2.56 -38.43
N VAL A 345 -0.30 1.74 -37.40
CA VAL A 345 0.32 0.44 -37.18
C VAL A 345 -0.76 -0.56 -36.77
N THR A 346 -0.48 -1.85 -36.89
CA THR A 346 -1.37 -2.97 -36.56
C THR A 346 -1.74 -2.96 -35.07
N GLY A 347 -0.76 -2.74 -34.18
CA GLY A 347 -0.95 -2.74 -32.73
C GLY A 347 0.13 -2.00 -31.95
N LEU A 348 -0.11 -1.79 -30.66
CA LEU A 348 0.87 -1.27 -29.70
C LEU A 348 1.16 -2.33 -28.63
N LEU A 349 2.44 -2.62 -28.37
CA LEU A 349 2.87 -3.32 -27.16
C LEU A 349 3.57 -2.32 -26.24
N SER A 350 3.06 -2.18 -25.03
CA SER A 350 3.65 -1.35 -23.97
C SER A 350 3.38 -2.03 -22.65
N THR A 351 4.37 -2.06 -21.77
CA THR A 351 4.24 -2.62 -20.43
C THR A 351 5.18 -1.93 -19.45
N THR A 352 5.10 -2.29 -18.17
CA THR A 352 5.92 -1.73 -17.10
C THR A 352 6.97 -2.73 -16.64
N LEU A 353 7.95 -2.29 -15.84
CA LEU A 353 8.90 -3.22 -15.23
C LEU A 353 8.23 -4.14 -14.20
N ALA A 354 7.14 -3.72 -13.55
CA ALA A 354 6.35 -4.58 -12.66
C ALA A 354 5.64 -5.72 -13.41
N ASN A 355 5.22 -5.47 -14.65
CA ASN A 355 4.65 -6.48 -15.54
C ASN A 355 5.56 -6.65 -16.77
N PRO A 356 6.74 -7.27 -16.65
CA PRO A 356 7.79 -7.17 -17.67
C PRO A 356 7.43 -7.78 -19.02
N SER A 357 6.39 -8.60 -19.10
CA SER A 357 5.98 -9.29 -20.33
C SER A 357 4.58 -8.90 -20.76
N VAL A 358 4.42 -8.55 -22.04
CA VAL A 358 3.12 -8.31 -22.67
C VAL A 358 3.12 -8.93 -24.07
N TYR A 359 1.97 -9.41 -24.51
CA TYR A 359 1.84 -10.03 -25.83
C TYR A 359 0.52 -9.69 -26.50
N THR A 360 0.48 -9.89 -27.82
CA THR A 360 -0.74 -9.83 -28.62
C THR A 360 -0.66 -10.84 -29.76
N TYR A 361 -1.76 -11.00 -30.49
CA TYR A 361 -1.87 -11.96 -31.59
C TYR A 361 -2.18 -11.26 -32.92
N GLY A 362 -1.82 -11.93 -34.01
CA GLY A 362 -2.16 -11.52 -35.37
C GLY A 362 -2.07 -12.68 -36.36
N VAL A 363 -2.34 -12.41 -37.64
CA VAL A 363 -2.29 -13.36 -38.75
C VAL A 363 -1.67 -12.71 -39.97
N VAL A 364 -0.57 -13.28 -40.47
CA VAL A 364 -0.03 -12.96 -41.79
C VAL A 364 -0.18 -14.15 -42.74
N GLY A 365 -0.27 -13.89 -44.05
CA GLY A 365 -0.44 -14.90 -45.08
C GLY A 365 -0.27 -14.37 -46.51
N ALA A 366 -0.79 -15.12 -47.47
CA ALA A 366 -0.60 -14.82 -48.89
C ALA A 366 -1.32 -13.55 -49.38
N SER A 367 -2.40 -13.14 -48.72
CA SER A 367 -3.15 -11.89 -49.00
C SER A 367 -2.75 -10.72 -48.11
N ASP A 368 -2.16 -11.03 -46.95
CA ASP A 368 -1.79 -10.09 -45.91
C ASP A 368 -0.36 -10.39 -45.46
N THR A 369 0.61 -9.82 -46.15
CA THR A 369 1.98 -10.32 -46.06
C THR A 369 2.74 -9.79 -44.85
N THR A 370 2.26 -8.73 -44.21
CA THR A 370 3.02 -8.03 -43.18
C THR A 370 2.15 -7.29 -42.18
N ASP A 371 2.47 -7.45 -40.91
CA ASP A 371 1.97 -6.60 -39.82
C ASP A 371 3.09 -5.75 -39.24
N VAL A 372 2.74 -4.58 -38.70
CA VAL A 372 3.69 -3.68 -38.03
C VAL A 372 3.15 -3.30 -36.66
N PHE A 373 3.90 -3.55 -35.60
CA PHE A 373 3.58 -3.15 -34.24
C PHE A 373 4.49 -2.01 -33.79
N ALA A 374 3.92 -1.00 -33.13
CA ALA A 374 4.69 -0.08 -32.31
C ALA A 374 4.97 -0.75 -30.96
N ILE A 375 6.20 -0.64 -30.47
CA ILE A 375 6.62 -1.27 -29.21
C ILE A 375 7.34 -0.21 -28.38
N THR A 376 6.77 0.13 -27.22
CA THR A 376 7.32 1.13 -26.32
C THR A 376 8.26 0.47 -25.31
N ILE A 377 9.51 0.93 -25.28
CA ILE A 377 10.53 0.47 -24.35
C ILE A 377 10.74 1.58 -23.31
N PRO A 378 10.40 1.35 -22.04
CA PRO A 378 10.59 2.34 -20.99
C PRO A 378 12.08 2.59 -20.71
N ASP A 379 12.39 3.74 -20.12
CA ASP A 379 13.75 4.07 -19.68
C ASP A 379 14.28 3.04 -18.67
N GLY A 380 15.60 2.86 -18.62
CA GLY A 380 16.24 1.96 -17.68
C GLY A 380 15.88 0.49 -17.87
N SER A 381 15.50 0.06 -19.08
CA SER A 381 15.17 -1.33 -19.39
C SER A 381 15.93 -1.86 -20.61
N TYR A 382 16.27 -3.15 -20.58
CA TYR A 382 16.62 -3.95 -21.75
C TYR A 382 15.35 -4.62 -22.27
N ALA A 383 15.25 -4.83 -23.58
CA ALA A 383 14.06 -5.41 -24.17
C ALA A 383 14.40 -6.45 -25.24
N ASN A 384 13.58 -7.50 -25.33
CA ASN A 384 13.55 -8.39 -26.48
C ASN A 384 12.11 -8.53 -27.01
N ILE A 385 12.00 -8.88 -28.28
CA ILE A 385 10.73 -9.17 -28.94
C ILE A 385 10.80 -10.59 -29.47
N SER A 386 9.83 -11.42 -29.11
CA SER A 386 9.68 -12.77 -29.66
C SER A 386 8.45 -12.89 -30.55
N LEU A 387 8.53 -13.80 -31.52
CA LEU A 387 7.46 -14.15 -32.44
C LEU A 387 7.33 -15.67 -32.50
N ASP A 388 6.14 -16.16 -32.19
CA ASP A 388 5.79 -17.58 -32.15
C ASP A 388 4.62 -17.86 -33.10
N TRP A 389 4.57 -19.02 -33.76
CA TRP A 389 3.41 -19.46 -34.55
C TRP A 389 3.22 -20.98 -34.53
N ASN A 390 2.02 -21.46 -34.87
CA ASN A 390 1.70 -22.90 -34.85
C ASN A 390 1.45 -23.52 -36.25
N ALA A 391 1.35 -22.70 -37.29
CA ALA A 391 1.13 -23.16 -38.66
C ALA A 391 2.42 -23.63 -39.35
N ASN A 392 2.31 -24.43 -40.41
CA ASN A 392 3.43 -24.82 -41.26
C ASN A 392 3.76 -23.70 -42.26
N ALA A 393 4.21 -22.58 -41.69
CA ALA A 393 4.61 -21.35 -42.36
C ALA A 393 5.99 -20.89 -41.89
N ASP A 394 6.56 -19.95 -42.64
CA ASP A 394 7.83 -19.29 -42.35
C ASP A 394 7.55 -17.80 -42.14
N LEU A 395 7.70 -17.33 -40.89
CA LEU A 395 7.49 -15.93 -40.52
C LEU A 395 8.82 -15.30 -40.13
N ASP A 396 9.03 -14.06 -40.55
CA ASP A 396 10.23 -13.27 -40.22
C ASP A 396 9.87 -12.07 -39.32
N LEU A 397 10.70 -11.79 -38.32
CA LEU A 397 10.61 -10.69 -37.37
C LEU A 397 11.72 -9.67 -37.65
N LEU A 398 11.34 -8.45 -38.06
CA LEU A 398 12.28 -7.36 -38.32
C LEU A 398 11.93 -6.14 -37.47
N VAL A 399 12.87 -5.63 -36.69
CA VAL A 399 12.66 -4.49 -35.79
C VAL A 399 13.41 -3.26 -36.27
N TYR A 400 12.72 -2.12 -36.35
CA TYR A 400 13.21 -0.85 -36.86
C TYR A 400 13.15 0.25 -35.78
N SER A 401 14.08 1.18 -35.81
CA SER A 401 14.05 2.36 -34.93
C SER A 401 13.16 3.48 -35.45
N ASP A 402 12.67 3.36 -36.68
CA ASP A 402 11.81 4.36 -37.31
C ASP A 402 10.59 3.70 -37.96
N SER A 403 9.49 4.44 -37.93
CA SER A 403 8.22 4.02 -38.50
C SER A 403 8.21 3.96 -40.03
N GLY A 404 9.21 4.53 -40.69
CA GLY A 404 9.41 4.41 -42.13
C GLY A 404 9.99 3.05 -42.53
N LEU A 405 10.33 2.21 -41.54
CA LEU A 405 10.94 0.89 -41.71
C LEU A 405 12.26 0.98 -42.51
N VAL A 406 13.05 2.03 -42.26
CA VAL A 406 14.31 2.29 -42.97
C VAL A 406 15.52 1.80 -42.19
N THR A 407 15.55 2.06 -40.88
CA THR A 407 16.70 1.83 -40.00
C THR A 407 16.46 0.57 -39.18
N LEU A 408 16.95 -0.56 -39.68
CA LEU A 408 16.86 -1.85 -39.01
C LEU A 408 17.75 -1.88 -37.76
N LEU A 409 17.16 -2.22 -36.62
CA LEU A 409 17.85 -2.48 -35.36
C LEU A 409 18.31 -3.94 -35.27
N GLY A 410 17.42 -4.86 -35.63
CA GLY A 410 17.68 -6.30 -35.59
C GLY A 410 16.63 -7.07 -36.38
N SER A 411 16.95 -8.31 -36.72
CA SER A 411 16.01 -9.22 -37.37
C SER A 411 16.33 -10.65 -36.99
N SER A 412 15.29 -11.45 -36.75
CA SER A 412 15.33 -12.89 -36.92
C SER A 412 14.70 -13.18 -38.28
N ALA A 413 15.27 -14.11 -39.03
CA ALA A 413 14.69 -14.50 -40.31
C ALA A 413 15.06 -15.95 -40.65
N GLY A 414 14.12 -16.67 -41.27
CA GLY A 414 14.20 -18.09 -41.62
C GLY A 414 13.30 -18.98 -40.75
N SER A 415 13.42 -20.31 -40.90
CA SER A 415 12.47 -21.27 -40.31
C SER A 415 12.67 -21.54 -38.79
N SER A 416 13.16 -20.58 -38.02
CA SER A 416 13.27 -20.67 -36.55
C SER A 416 11.95 -20.28 -35.91
N ASN A 417 11.45 -21.08 -34.99
CA ASN A 417 10.23 -20.81 -34.25
C ASN A 417 10.45 -21.27 -32.80
N PRO A 418 10.50 -20.36 -31.80
CA PRO A 418 10.31 -18.91 -31.93
C PRO A 418 11.40 -18.18 -32.70
N GLU A 419 11.05 -17.00 -33.22
CA GLU A 419 11.97 -15.96 -33.65
C GLU A 419 12.17 -14.93 -32.54
N ILE A 420 13.41 -14.47 -32.33
CA ILE A 420 13.74 -13.55 -31.22
C ILE A 420 14.69 -12.45 -31.70
N VAL A 421 14.36 -11.19 -31.39
CA VAL A 421 15.24 -10.03 -31.58
C VAL A 421 15.52 -9.36 -30.24
N ASP A 422 16.79 -9.39 -29.83
CA ASP A 422 17.31 -8.63 -28.68
C ASP A 422 17.64 -7.19 -29.11
N LEU A 423 17.10 -6.20 -28.39
CA LEU A 423 17.27 -4.77 -28.69
C LEU A 423 18.48 -4.14 -27.98
N GLY A 424 19.21 -4.92 -27.19
CA GLY A 424 20.40 -4.47 -26.46
C GLY A 424 20.08 -3.25 -25.61
N THR A 425 20.91 -2.20 -25.72
CA THR A 425 20.80 -0.98 -24.91
C THR A 425 19.76 0.02 -25.40
N THR A 426 18.80 -0.39 -26.22
CA THR A 426 17.74 0.50 -26.72
C THR A 426 16.70 0.68 -25.63
N THR A 427 16.53 1.90 -25.12
CA THR A 427 15.64 2.24 -24.00
C THR A 427 15.07 3.64 -24.18
N ASP A 428 14.02 4.00 -23.43
CA ASP A 428 13.30 5.28 -23.51
C ASP A 428 12.88 5.67 -24.94
N THR A 429 12.29 4.73 -25.67
CA THR A 429 11.92 4.93 -27.08
C THR A 429 10.84 3.98 -27.55
N THR A 430 10.18 4.33 -28.65
CA THR A 430 9.34 3.40 -29.41
C THR A 430 10.13 2.81 -30.58
N VAL A 431 10.03 1.50 -30.77
CA VAL A 431 10.54 0.77 -31.95
C VAL A 431 9.37 0.19 -32.75
N TYR A 432 9.63 -0.27 -33.98
CA TYR A 432 8.61 -0.80 -34.89
C TYR A 432 8.96 -2.23 -35.29
N ALA A 433 8.21 -3.21 -34.82
CA ALA A 433 8.38 -4.62 -35.14
C ALA A 433 7.49 -5.00 -36.31
N LYS A 434 8.10 -5.46 -37.40
CA LYS A 434 7.40 -5.96 -38.58
C LYS A 434 7.43 -7.48 -38.58
N VAL A 435 6.25 -8.09 -38.54
CA VAL A 435 6.05 -9.53 -38.80
C VAL A 435 5.84 -9.70 -40.30
N SER A 436 6.49 -10.67 -40.93
CA SER A 436 6.40 -10.87 -42.39
C SER A 436 6.19 -12.32 -42.75
N TYR A 437 5.26 -12.60 -43.66
CA TYR A 437 5.00 -13.94 -44.18
C TYR A 437 5.92 -14.26 -45.36
N TYR A 438 6.69 -15.34 -45.25
CA TYR A 438 7.58 -15.83 -46.31
C TYR A 438 6.98 -17.01 -47.07
N GLY A 439 6.22 -16.70 -48.13
CA GLY A 439 5.45 -17.70 -48.89
C GLY A 439 6.25 -18.75 -49.68
N TYR A 440 7.58 -18.66 -49.79
CA TYR A 440 8.36 -19.66 -50.54
C TYR A 440 8.61 -20.96 -49.75
N TYR A 441 8.72 -20.86 -48.42
CA TYR A 441 8.90 -22.01 -47.52
C TYR A 441 7.64 -22.37 -46.73
N SER A 442 6.58 -21.56 -46.83
CA SER A 442 5.29 -21.82 -46.21
C SER A 442 4.45 -22.80 -47.05
N THR A 443 3.85 -23.81 -46.41
CA THR A 443 2.81 -24.66 -47.04
C THR A 443 1.42 -24.14 -46.76
N ASP A 444 1.20 -23.57 -45.58
CA ASP A 444 -0.08 -23.03 -45.16
C ASP A 444 -0.28 -21.62 -45.71
N PRO A 445 -1.49 -21.26 -46.19
CA PRO A 445 -1.75 -19.98 -46.85
C PRO A 445 -1.75 -18.77 -45.91
N ALA A 446 -1.80 -19.00 -44.59
CA ALA A 446 -1.69 -18.02 -43.52
C ALA A 446 -1.20 -18.69 -42.24
N ALA A 447 -0.69 -17.89 -41.30
CA ALA A 447 -0.25 -18.31 -39.99
C ALA A 447 -0.66 -17.29 -38.94
N GLY A 448 -1.41 -17.76 -37.95
CA GLY A 448 -1.61 -17.05 -36.70
C GLY A 448 -0.32 -17.04 -35.88
N TYR A 449 0.02 -15.89 -35.31
CA TYR A 449 1.22 -15.69 -34.51
C TYR A 449 0.91 -14.99 -33.18
N LYS A 450 1.83 -15.16 -32.23
CA LYS A 450 1.91 -14.42 -30.98
C LYS A 450 3.19 -13.59 -31.00
N ILE A 451 3.07 -12.28 -30.81
CA ILE A 451 4.22 -11.37 -30.64
C ILE A 451 4.29 -10.94 -29.18
N THR A 452 5.47 -11.05 -28.57
CA THR A 452 5.69 -10.77 -27.15
C THR A 452 6.80 -9.75 -26.99
N LEU A 453 6.57 -8.72 -26.18
CA LEU A 453 7.60 -7.84 -25.63
C LEU A 453 7.98 -8.35 -24.25
N ASN A 454 9.27 -8.56 -24.00
CA ASN A 454 9.80 -8.81 -22.67
C ASN A 454 10.77 -7.70 -22.29
N LEU A 455 10.61 -7.16 -21.10
CA LEU A 455 11.46 -6.16 -20.47
C LEU A 455 12.32 -6.80 -19.39
N LEU A 456 13.52 -6.28 -19.22
CA LEU A 456 14.42 -6.59 -18.11
C LEU A 456 14.94 -5.28 -17.54
N PRO A 457 14.78 -4.99 -16.24
CA PRO A 457 15.32 -3.79 -15.63
C PRO A 457 16.84 -3.70 -15.80
N ALA A 458 17.35 -2.51 -16.10
CA ALA A 458 18.79 -2.25 -16.10
C ALA A 458 19.37 -2.17 -14.68
N VAL A 459 18.52 -1.80 -13.71
CA VAL A 459 18.73 -1.92 -12.28
C VAL A 459 17.49 -2.59 -11.73
N PHE A 460 17.68 -3.70 -11.01
CA PHE A 460 16.55 -4.43 -10.43
C PHE A 460 15.90 -3.58 -9.33
N PRO A 461 14.57 -3.39 -9.35
CA PRO A 461 13.85 -2.75 -8.26
C PRO A 461 13.90 -3.61 -6.98
N PRO A 462 13.52 -3.07 -5.81
CA PRO A 462 13.27 -3.89 -4.62
C PRO A 462 12.29 -5.02 -4.94
N CYS A 463 12.36 -6.12 -4.17
CA CYS A 463 11.52 -7.31 -4.36
C CYS A 463 11.68 -8.04 -5.70
N TRP A 464 12.49 -7.54 -6.65
CA TRP A 464 12.68 -8.24 -7.92
C TRP A 464 13.13 -9.68 -7.75
N PHE A 465 13.91 -9.94 -6.70
CA PHE A 465 14.37 -11.27 -6.34
C PHE A 465 13.67 -11.73 -5.06
N GLN A 466 12.42 -12.14 -5.18
CA GLN A 466 11.64 -12.72 -4.08
C GLN A 466 11.71 -14.24 -4.03
N ASP A 467 11.59 -14.74 -2.80
CA ASP A 467 11.34 -16.14 -2.48
C ASP A 467 10.82 -16.16 -1.03
N ASP A 468 9.51 -16.04 -0.91
CA ASP A 468 8.74 -16.04 0.32
C ASP A 468 8.53 -17.47 0.83
N GLY A 469 8.25 -17.58 2.13
CA GLY A 469 8.13 -18.88 2.78
C GLY A 469 9.47 -19.59 3.02
N VAL A 470 10.61 -19.00 2.65
CA VAL A 470 11.94 -19.49 2.96
C VAL A 470 12.75 -18.49 3.79
N LEU A 471 13.69 -18.99 4.59
CA LEU A 471 14.53 -18.11 5.40
C LEU A 471 15.56 -17.39 4.51
N ALA A 472 15.96 -16.20 4.94
CA ALA A 472 16.96 -15.40 4.24
C ALA A 472 18.21 -16.23 3.85
N ASN A 473 18.63 -16.11 2.58
CA ASN A 473 19.77 -16.83 1.97
C ASN A 473 19.54 -18.34 1.70
N SER A 474 18.32 -18.85 1.86
CA SER A 474 17.99 -20.24 1.51
C SER A 474 17.13 -20.38 0.25
N GLY A 475 16.63 -19.26 -0.27
CA GLY A 475 15.78 -19.21 -1.46
C GLY A 475 16.48 -19.21 -2.82
N VAL A 476 15.68 -19.40 -3.87
CA VAL A 476 16.01 -19.30 -5.29
C VAL A 476 15.69 -17.89 -5.77
N TYR A 477 16.62 -16.98 -5.49
CA TYR A 477 16.55 -15.57 -5.89
C TYR A 477 16.94 -15.39 -7.37
N ASP A 478 16.13 -15.92 -8.29
CA ASP A 478 16.40 -15.88 -9.73
C ASP A 478 15.63 -14.80 -10.51
N GLY A 479 14.72 -14.11 -9.83
CA GLY A 479 13.97 -12.96 -10.36
C GLY A 479 12.87 -13.34 -11.33
N SER A 480 12.42 -14.60 -11.26
CA SER A 480 11.27 -15.10 -12.01
C SER A 480 9.92 -14.83 -11.31
N GLY A 481 9.94 -14.30 -10.08
CA GLY A 481 8.77 -14.28 -9.19
C GLY A 481 8.38 -15.66 -8.66
N ALA A 482 9.06 -16.73 -9.09
CA ALA A 482 8.78 -18.07 -8.58
C ALA A 482 9.27 -18.20 -7.14
N GLY A 483 8.33 -18.21 -6.20
CA GLY A 483 8.62 -18.22 -4.76
C GLY A 483 7.95 -17.07 -4.03
N ASP A 484 7.40 -16.08 -4.74
CA ASP A 484 6.57 -15.01 -4.16
C ASP A 484 5.30 -15.59 -3.51
N ALA A 485 4.86 -15.03 -2.39
CA ALA A 485 3.56 -15.39 -1.83
C ALA A 485 2.44 -14.69 -2.64
N ALA A 486 1.19 -15.06 -2.40
CA ALA A 486 0.09 -14.40 -3.10
C ALA A 486 -0.22 -13.07 -2.43
N ASP A 487 -0.47 -12.00 -3.20
CA ASP A 487 -1.03 -10.73 -2.71
C ASP A 487 -2.49 -10.79 -2.31
N THR A 488 -3.15 -11.91 -2.62
CA THR A 488 -4.57 -12.08 -2.35
C THR A 488 -4.86 -13.40 -1.66
N TRP A 489 -5.72 -13.31 -0.65
CA TRP A 489 -6.07 -14.43 0.22
C TRP A 489 -6.69 -15.65 -0.49
N ASN A 490 -7.23 -15.48 -1.69
CA ASN A 490 -7.90 -16.53 -2.46
C ASN A 490 -7.11 -16.97 -3.69
N ASP A 491 -5.88 -16.48 -3.88
CA ASP A 491 -5.00 -16.89 -4.98
C ASP A 491 -3.93 -17.89 -4.52
N ASN A 492 -4.41 -18.98 -3.92
CA ASN A 492 -3.58 -20.06 -3.37
C ASN A 492 -2.47 -19.59 -2.38
N PRO A 493 -2.84 -19.04 -1.20
CA PRO A 493 -1.88 -18.67 -0.16
C PRO A 493 -0.85 -19.75 0.13
N MET A 494 0.41 -19.36 0.28
CA MET A 494 1.51 -20.30 0.37
C MET A 494 1.41 -21.17 1.64
N ASN A 495 1.43 -22.49 1.47
CA ASN A 495 1.22 -23.41 2.60
C ASN A 495 2.50 -23.65 3.42
N MET A 496 2.49 -23.14 4.65
CA MET A 496 3.61 -23.18 5.59
C MET A 496 3.48 -24.23 6.69
N SER A 497 2.44 -25.09 6.64
CA SER A 497 2.09 -26.07 7.68
C SER A 497 3.22 -27.06 8.05
N ALA A 498 4.20 -27.26 7.16
CA ALA A 498 5.33 -28.16 7.37
C ALA A 498 6.54 -27.51 8.08
N THR A 499 6.44 -26.23 8.42
CA THR A 499 7.52 -25.44 9.01
C THR A 499 7.19 -25.02 10.45
N THR A 500 8.03 -24.18 11.04
CA THR A 500 7.75 -23.46 12.31
C THR A 500 8.25 -22.02 12.26
N SER A 501 9.03 -21.70 11.22
CA SER A 501 9.51 -20.36 10.91
C SER A 501 9.82 -20.29 9.42
N PHE A 502 9.56 -19.13 8.83
CA PHE A 502 9.80 -18.81 7.44
C PHE A 502 10.06 -17.30 7.29
N GLY A 503 10.73 -16.91 6.21
CA GLY A 503 10.96 -15.51 5.88
C GLY A 503 10.04 -15.04 4.77
N GLY A 504 10.06 -13.74 4.53
CA GLY A 504 9.50 -13.12 3.33
C GLY A 504 9.99 -11.69 3.16
N MET A 505 9.51 -11.01 2.12
CA MET A 505 10.02 -9.71 1.69
C MET A 505 8.94 -8.81 1.10
N LEU A 506 8.66 -7.65 1.71
CA LEU A 506 7.73 -6.65 1.17
C LEU A 506 8.44 -5.40 0.61
N CYS A 507 7.83 -4.72 -0.35
CA CYS A 507 8.23 -3.39 -0.82
C CYS A 507 7.09 -2.63 -1.50
N ASP A 508 7.26 -1.31 -1.64
CA ASP A 508 6.27 -0.44 -2.27
C ASP A 508 6.02 -0.82 -3.75
N ALA A 509 4.75 -0.89 -4.17
CA ALA A 509 4.26 -1.08 -5.54
C ALA A 509 4.60 -2.39 -6.28
N TYR A 510 5.45 -3.27 -5.74
CA TYR A 510 5.80 -4.57 -6.35
C TYR A 510 5.25 -5.75 -5.58
N ASP A 511 5.33 -5.71 -4.24
CA ASP A 511 4.74 -6.69 -3.35
C ASP A 511 4.46 -6.01 -2.00
N GLU A 512 3.19 -5.66 -1.81
CA GLU A 512 2.73 -4.97 -0.60
C GLU A 512 2.08 -5.93 0.40
N GLU A 513 1.89 -7.20 0.02
CA GLU A 513 1.04 -8.11 0.76
C GLU A 513 1.41 -9.58 0.54
N ASP A 514 1.74 -10.28 1.61
CA ASP A 514 2.12 -11.70 1.56
C ASP A 514 1.07 -12.58 2.26
N TRP A 515 0.45 -13.51 1.53
CA TRP A 515 -0.51 -14.46 2.09
C TRP A 515 0.04 -15.88 2.24
N TYR A 516 0.02 -16.36 3.49
CA TYR A 516 0.38 -17.72 3.88
C TYR A 516 -0.80 -18.48 4.50
N SER A 517 -0.71 -19.80 4.51
CA SER A 517 -1.66 -20.69 5.17
C SER A 517 -0.95 -21.70 6.08
N ILE A 518 -1.50 -21.92 7.28
CA ILE A 518 -1.10 -23.00 8.18
C ILE A 518 -2.32 -23.79 8.66
N THR A 519 -2.21 -25.11 8.75
CA THR A 519 -3.27 -25.94 9.32
C THR A 519 -3.11 -26.06 10.83
N VAL A 520 -3.96 -25.38 11.59
CA VAL A 520 -4.01 -25.51 13.05
C VAL A 520 -4.76 -26.79 13.41
N PRO A 521 -4.19 -27.68 14.24
CA PRO A 521 -4.86 -28.91 14.65
C PRO A 521 -6.18 -28.65 15.39
N ALA A 522 -7.09 -29.63 15.37
CA ALA A 522 -8.30 -29.58 16.17
C ALA A 522 -7.97 -29.31 17.65
N TYR A 523 -8.76 -28.43 18.26
CA TYR A 523 -8.62 -28.02 19.66
C TYR A 523 -7.29 -27.33 20.01
N HIS A 524 -6.63 -26.70 19.04
CA HIS A 524 -5.43 -25.91 19.28
C HIS A 524 -5.66 -24.45 18.88
N GLY A 525 -4.86 -23.56 19.48
CA GLY A 525 -4.65 -22.21 19.01
C GLY A 525 -3.28 -22.06 18.36
N ALA A 526 -3.09 -20.96 17.63
CA ALA A 526 -1.81 -20.57 17.06
C ALA A 526 -1.29 -19.29 17.72
N TYR A 527 0.02 -19.29 17.97
CA TYR A 527 0.82 -18.11 18.30
C TYR A 527 1.69 -17.81 17.10
N VAL A 528 1.59 -16.59 16.57
CA VAL A 528 2.35 -16.15 15.40
C VAL A 528 3.09 -14.88 15.76
N LYS A 529 4.38 -14.85 15.45
CA LYS A 529 5.28 -13.73 15.71
C LYS A 529 5.94 -13.33 14.40
N LEU A 530 5.80 -12.06 14.06
CA LEU A 530 6.48 -11.40 12.97
C LEU A 530 7.68 -10.64 13.55
N THR A 531 8.82 -10.68 12.87
CA THR A 531 10.05 -9.94 13.24
C THR A 531 10.67 -9.36 11.98
N TRP A 532 11.24 -8.16 12.10
CA TRP A 532 11.91 -7.49 10.99
C TRP A 532 13.01 -6.57 11.52
N ASP A 533 14.01 -6.30 10.69
CA ASP A 533 15.05 -5.33 11.02
C ASP A 533 14.51 -3.91 10.78
N GLN A 534 14.27 -3.14 11.84
CA GLN A 534 13.85 -1.74 11.70
C GLN A 534 14.95 -0.91 11.04
N THR A 535 14.64 -0.27 9.91
CA THR A 535 15.56 0.64 9.22
C THR A 535 15.11 2.10 9.28
N VAL A 536 13.82 2.41 9.46
CA VAL A 536 13.28 3.77 9.64
C VAL A 536 12.01 3.78 10.52
N TYR A 537 11.79 4.83 11.33
CA TYR A 537 10.67 4.94 12.29
C TYR A 537 9.30 5.28 11.67
N THR A 538 9.19 5.29 10.34
CA THR A 538 7.97 5.69 9.62
C THR A 538 7.25 4.54 8.91
N ASP A 539 7.86 3.36 8.87
CA ASP A 539 7.35 2.22 8.10
C ASP A 539 6.38 1.38 8.96
N ASP A 540 5.23 0.98 8.39
CA ASP A 540 4.17 0.23 9.10
C ASP A 540 3.98 -1.19 8.51
N LEU A 541 4.61 -2.19 9.13
CA LEU A 541 4.31 -3.61 8.86
C LEU A 541 3.17 -4.08 9.75
N ARG A 542 2.25 -4.88 9.19
CA ARG A 542 1.13 -5.44 9.94
C ARG A 542 1.10 -6.96 9.79
N LEU A 543 0.65 -7.61 10.86
CA LEU A 543 0.41 -9.04 10.92
C LEU A 543 -1.08 -9.27 11.15
N TRP A 544 -1.73 -10.00 10.26
CA TRP A 544 -3.12 -10.43 10.39
C TRP A 544 -3.22 -11.94 10.45
N LEU A 545 -4.05 -12.43 11.37
CA LEU A 545 -4.48 -13.81 11.44
C LEU A 545 -5.94 -13.87 11.03
N GLN A 546 -6.26 -14.72 10.07
CA GLN A 546 -7.55 -14.73 9.40
C GLN A 546 -8.02 -16.15 9.09
N VAL A 547 -9.32 -16.30 8.83
CA VAL A 547 -9.92 -17.57 8.41
C VAL A 547 -10.93 -17.36 7.29
N ASP A 548 -10.90 -18.22 6.28
CA ASP A 548 -11.98 -18.28 5.30
C ASP A 548 -13.20 -19.00 5.91
N ARG A 549 -14.36 -18.36 5.75
CA ARG A 549 -15.66 -18.88 6.20
C ARG A 549 -16.69 -18.96 5.06
N GLY A 550 -16.24 -18.83 3.81
CA GLY A 550 -17.08 -18.78 2.61
C GLY A 550 -17.75 -17.42 2.41
N TYR A 551 -17.17 -16.34 2.94
CA TYR A 551 -17.60 -14.97 2.68
C TYR A 551 -16.80 -14.35 1.54
N PHE A 552 -17.18 -13.15 1.10
CA PHE A 552 -16.45 -12.41 0.06
C PHE A 552 -15.02 -11.99 0.51
N SER A 553 -14.76 -11.97 1.83
CA SER A 553 -13.46 -11.68 2.44
C SER A 553 -13.24 -12.58 3.65
N PRO A 554 -11.97 -12.85 4.02
CA PRO A 554 -11.67 -13.67 5.18
C PRO A 554 -12.05 -12.93 6.47
N SER A 555 -12.40 -13.70 7.50
CA SER A 555 -12.74 -13.14 8.81
C SER A 555 -11.47 -12.95 9.65
N SER A 556 -11.23 -11.73 10.12
CA SER A 556 -10.13 -11.43 11.04
C SER A 556 -10.30 -12.16 12.37
N VAL A 557 -9.26 -12.87 12.77
CA VAL A 557 -9.13 -13.56 14.06
C VAL A 557 -8.43 -12.63 15.04
N SER A 558 -7.19 -12.25 14.75
CA SER A 558 -6.31 -11.40 15.57
C SER A 558 -5.37 -10.63 14.64
N SER A 559 -4.77 -9.56 15.14
CA SER A 559 -3.86 -8.72 14.37
C SER A 559 -2.89 -7.98 15.27
N ALA A 560 -1.70 -7.67 14.76
CA ALA A 560 -0.75 -6.77 15.37
C ALA A 560 -0.26 -5.75 14.34
N THR A 561 -0.17 -4.48 14.76
CA THR A 561 0.22 -3.35 13.90
C THR A 561 1.37 -2.59 14.54
N SER A 562 2.28 -2.06 13.71
CA SER A 562 3.63 -1.69 14.16
C SER A 562 3.83 -0.25 14.61
N THR A 563 2.78 0.58 14.65
CA THR A 563 2.87 2.03 14.98
C THR A 563 3.53 2.40 16.33
N GLY A 564 3.98 1.42 17.12
CA GLY A 564 4.87 1.61 18.28
C GLY A 564 5.71 0.39 18.66
N MET A 565 6.03 -0.53 17.75
CA MET A 565 6.70 -1.80 18.07
C MET A 565 8.18 -1.84 17.65
N ASP A 566 9.09 -2.27 18.54
CA ASP A 566 10.54 -2.41 18.32
C ASP A 566 10.88 -3.71 17.56
N GLY A 567 10.68 -3.72 16.24
CA GLY A 567 11.14 -4.79 15.33
C GLY A 567 10.44 -6.16 15.46
N ALA A 568 9.28 -6.21 16.15
CA ALA A 568 8.49 -7.43 16.27
C ALA A 568 7.00 -7.15 16.49
N ALA A 569 6.14 -8.01 15.97
CA ALA A 569 4.69 -8.01 16.18
C ALA A 569 4.21 -9.44 16.50
N VAL A 570 3.17 -9.59 17.31
CA VAL A 570 2.66 -10.90 17.73
C VAL A 570 1.14 -10.91 17.68
N ALA A 571 0.56 -11.93 17.08
CA ALA A 571 -0.88 -12.15 17.01
C ALA A 571 -1.20 -13.58 17.45
N THR A 572 -2.32 -13.75 18.16
CA THR A 572 -2.71 -15.06 18.70
C THR A 572 -4.20 -15.33 18.51
N THR A 573 -4.53 -16.59 18.24
CA THR A 573 -5.92 -16.97 17.93
C THR A 573 -6.91 -16.81 19.10
N ASN A 574 -6.44 -16.81 20.35
CA ASN A 574 -7.28 -16.73 21.54
C ASN A 574 -7.83 -15.33 21.85
N GLU A 575 -7.28 -14.27 21.26
CA GLU A 575 -7.90 -12.94 21.31
C GLU A 575 -9.28 -12.91 20.63
N SER A 576 -9.55 -13.91 19.79
CA SER A 576 -10.77 -13.97 19.00
C SER A 576 -11.83 -14.88 19.58
N SER A 577 -12.98 -14.28 19.91
CA SER A 577 -14.22 -15.06 20.14
C SER A 577 -14.63 -15.91 18.93
N ILE A 578 -14.17 -15.57 17.71
CA ILE A 578 -14.42 -16.37 16.51
C ILE A 578 -13.68 -17.71 16.60
N TRP A 579 -12.48 -17.74 17.19
CA TRP A 579 -11.70 -18.95 17.35
C TRP A 579 -12.13 -19.79 18.55
N THR A 580 -12.35 -19.13 19.69
CA THR A 580 -12.62 -19.81 20.98
C THR A 580 -14.07 -20.22 21.15
N ALA A 581 -15.03 -19.53 20.50
CA ALA A 581 -16.44 -19.84 20.69
C ALA A 581 -16.91 -21.06 19.88
N SER A 582 -17.47 -22.05 20.59
CA SER A 582 -18.05 -23.27 19.99
C SER A 582 -19.11 -23.03 18.90
N TYR A 583 -19.78 -21.87 18.86
CA TYR A 583 -20.79 -21.57 17.83
C TYR A 583 -20.19 -21.18 16.47
N ALA A 584 -18.93 -20.75 16.41
CA ALA A 584 -18.28 -20.32 15.17
C ALA A 584 -17.91 -21.50 14.25
N GLY A 585 -17.93 -22.73 14.80
CA GLY A 585 -17.68 -23.97 14.06
C GLY A 585 -16.20 -24.32 13.85
N LEU A 586 -15.28 -23.49 14.33
CA LEU A 586 -13.82 -23.68 14.22
C LEU A 586 -13.26 -24.58 15.34
N TRP A 587 -13.90 -24.54 16.51
CA TRP A 587 -13.49 -25.33 17.66
C TRP A 587 -13.68 -26.84 17.43
N GLY A 588 -12.59 -27.59 17.56
CA GLY A 588 -12.60 -29.06 17.47
C GLY A 588 -12.48 -29.61 16.05
N THR A 589 -12.24 -28.75 15.07
CA THR A 589 -11.92 -29.11 13.69
C THR A 589 -10.51 -28.61 13.35
N PRO A 590 -9.67 -29.38 12.64
CA PRO A 590 -8.48 -28.81 12.03
C PRO A 590 -8.90 -27.68 11.10
N THR A 591 -8.29 -26.51 11.27
CA THR A 591 -8.71 -25.26 10.62
C THR A 591 -7.52 -24.64 9.92
N GLU A 592 -7.70 -24.23 8.67
CA GLU A 592 -6.70 -23.44 7.96
C GLU A 592 -6.74 -22.01 8.48
N LEU A 593 -5.62 -21.56 9.02
CA LEU A 593 -5.39 -20.19 9.44
C LEU A 593 -4.59 -19.49 8.35
N LEU A 594 -5.13 -18.41 7.84
CA LEU A 594 -4.44 -17.49 6.95
C LEU A 594 -3.58 -16.55 7.79
N ILE A 595 -2.32 -16.39 7.39
CA ILE A 595 -1.40 -15.41 7.94
C ILE A 595 -1.14 -14.41 6.82
N ASN A 596 -1.44 -13.16 7.08
CA ASN A 596 -1.21 -12.08 6.14
C ASN A 596 -0.19 -11.12 6.76
N VAL A 597 0.88 -10.86 6.02
CA VAL A 597 1.89 -9.86 6.36
C VAL A 597 1.76 -8.78 5.30
N ASP A 598 1.45 -7.56 5.71
CA ASP A 598 1.15 -6.50 4.76
C ASP A 598 1.85 -5.19 5.16
N THR A 599 1.84 -4.24 4.24
CA THR A 599 2.22 -2.86 4.49
C THR A 599 1.15 -1.87 3.98
N THR A 600 1.14 -0.66 4.52
CA THR A 600 0.34 0.46 3.97
C THR A 600 1.17 1.57 3.35
N SER A 601 2.43 1.69 3.76
CA SER A 601 3.33 2.73 3.28
C SER A 601 4.75 2.31 3.62
N LEU A 602 5.53 2.03 2.58
CA LEU A 602 6.97 1.90 2.69
C LEU A 602 7.61 3.08 1.97
N THR A 603 8.81 3.43 2.40
CA THR A 603 9.63 4.35 1.62
C THR A 603 9.92 3.72 0.26
N SER A 604 9.68 4.45 -0.85
CA SER A 604 9.99 3.97 -2.20
C SER A 604 11.43 3.47 -2.30
N ASP A 605 11.66 2.41 -3.08
CA ASP A 605 12.96 1.75 -3.25
C ASP A 605 13.51 1.01 -2.00
N LEU A 606 12.70 0.82 -0.95
CA LEU A 606 13.09 0.06 0.25
C LEU A 606 12.50 -1.36 0.24
N GLU A 607 13.33 -2.31 0.67
CA GLU A 607 13.00 -3.74 0.77
C GLU A 607 12.92 -4.14 2.26
N PHE A 608 11.78 -4.70 2.68
CA PHE A 608 11.54 -5.16 4.04
C PHE A 608 11.59 -6.66 4.12
N ASN A 609 12.73 -7.16 4.58
CA ASN A 609 12.87 -8.57 4.94
C ASN A 609 12.27 -8.81 6.32
N TYR A 610 11.38 -9.79 6.42
CA TYR A 610 10.78 -10.20 7.68
C TYR A 610 10.93 -11.71 7.91
N THR A 611 10.61 -12.12 9.14
CA THR A 611 10.57 -13.51 9.56
C THR A 611 9.33 -13.75 10.39
N VAL A 612 8.56 -14.76 10.01
CA VAL A 612 7.43 -15.29 10.76
C VAL A 612 7.89 -16.52 11.54
N GLU A 613 7.54 -16.59 12.81
CA GLU A 613 7.67 -17.75 13.68
C GLU A 613 6.29 -18.12 14.19
N TYR A 614 5.92 -19.40 14.17
CA TYR A 614 4.65 -19.84 14.74
C TYR A 614 4.76 -21.12 15.57
N SER A 615 3.82 -21.27 16.50
CA SER A 615 3.66 -22.48 17.30
C SER A 615 2.20 -22.74 17.64
N PHE A 616 1.89 -24.01 17.91
CA PHE A 616 0.55 -24.42 18.34
C PHE A 616 0.52 -24.74 19.83
N TYR A 617 -0.58 -24.39 20.47
CA TYR A 617 -0.84 -24.73 21.86
C TYR A 617 -2.19 -25.44 21.97
N ASN A 618 -2.23 -26.47 22.81
CA ASN A 618 -3.43 -27.26 23.01
C ASN A 618 -4.43 -26.50 23.89
N GLN A 619 -5.64 -26.30 23.38
CA GLN A 619 -6.76 -25.68 24.08
C GLN A 619 -7.79 -26.74 24.58
N SER A 620 -7.65 -28.02 24.23
CA SER A 620 -8.55 -29.07 24.76
C SER A 620 -8.29 -29.40 26.24
N GLY A 621 -9.24 -29.04 27.11
CA GLY A 621 -9.27 -29.40 28.53
C GLY A 621 -9.10 -28.20 29.47
N ASP A 622 -8.85 -28.47 30.75
CA ASP A 622 -8.36 -27.48 31.73
C ASP A 622 -6.84 -27.35 31.51
N TYR A 623 -6.45 -26.71 30.40
CA TYR A 623 -5.08 -26.70 29.90
C TYR A 623 -4.17 -25.74 30.68
N TRP A 624 -4.77 -24.82 31.41
CA TRP A 624 -4.12 -24.03 32.44
C TRP A 624 -4.69 -24.45 33.79
N SER A 625 -3.99 -25.36 34.48
CA SER A 625 -4.27 -25.71 35.88
C SER A 625 -3.58 -24.73 36.84
N GLY A 626 -3.34 -23.49 36.38
CA GLY A 626 -2.44 -22.53 37.02
C GLY A 626 -2.73 -22.37 38.52
N PRO A 627 -1.71 -22.05 39.33
CA PRO A 627 -2.00 -21.66 40.70
C PRO A 627 -2.78 -20.35 40.67
N TRP A 628 -4.06 -20.44 41.00
CA TRP A 628 -4.94 -19.33 41.36
C TRP A 628 -4.50 -18.73 42.71
N ASP A 629 -3.21 -18.46 42.90
CA ASP A 629 -2.60 -18.07 44.17
C ASP A 629 -1.88 -16.74 44.02
N ASP A 630 -2.68 -15.72 43.69
CA ASP A 630 -2.17 -14.38 43.44
C ASP A 630 -1.72 -13.72 44.73
N ALA A 631 -0.50 -13.20 44.70
CA ALA A 631 0.18 -12.63 45.85
C ALA A 631 0.27 -13.59 47.06
N GLY A 632 0.23 -14.91 46.85
CA GLY A 632 0.26 -15.91 47.93
C GLY A 632 -1.02 -15.96 48.78
N SER A 633 -2.16 -15.50 48.23
CA SER A 633 -3.45 -15.42 48.91
C SER A 633 -4.23 -16.75 48.99
N GLY A 634 -3.89 -17.72 48.15
CA GLY A 634 -4.57 -18.99 47.92
C GLY A 634 -5.82 -18.87 47.03
N THR A 635 -6.03 -17.72 46.40
CA THR A 635 -7.17 -17.41 45.52
C THR A 635 -6.76 -16.51 44.35
N ASP A 636 -7.54 -16.58 43.27
CA ASP A 636 -7.54 -15.66 42.13
C ASP A 636 -7.77 -14.20 42.61
N ALA A 637 -7.05 -13.24 42.04
CA ALA A 637 -7.17 -11.81 42.34
C ALA A 637 -8.35 -11.08 41.69
N GLY A 638 -9.44 -11.73 41.29
CA GLY A 638 -10.65 -11.03 40.77
C GLY A 638 -10.78 -11.21 39.27
N ASN A 639 -11.77 -10.58 38.61
CA ASN A 639 -12.05 -10.90 37.19
C ASN A 639 -12.58 -9.70 36.40
N SER A 640 -12.19 -8.48 36.80
CA SER A 640 -12.69 -7.26 36.15
C SER A 640 -11.68 -6.12 36.14
N SER A 641 -11.55 -5.48 34.99
CA SER A 641 -10.84 -4.20 34.84
C SER A 641 -11.67 -2.97 35.18
N SER A 642 -13.00 -3.10 35.29
CA SER A 642 -13.93 -1.94 35.34
C SER A 642 -14.67 -1.81 36.67
N TYR A 643 -14.90 -2.91 37.38
CA TYR A 643 -15.63 -2.93 38.63
C TYR A 643 -14.82 -3.61 39.72
N ILE A 644 -15.03 -3.20 40.97
CA ILE A 644 -14.39 -3.84 42.11
C ILE A 644 -15.03 -5.22 42.33
N THR A 645 -14.27 -6.29 42.10
CA THR A 645 -14.74 -7.68 42.15
C THR A 645 -13.75 -8.56 42.89
N SER A 646 -13.99 -8.77 44.19
CA SER A 646 -13.20 -9.65 45.06
C SER A 646 -11.67 -9.46 44.98
N PRO A 647 -11.16 -8.21 45.09
CA PRO A 647 -9.73 -7.96 44.96
C PRO A 647 -8.91 -8.62 46.06
N VAL A 648 -7.70 -9.07 45.73
CA VAL A 648 -6.73 -9.53 46.73
C VAL A 648 -6.12 -8.34 47.45
N GLN A 649 -6.18 -8.35 48.78
CA GLN A 649 -5.71 -7.22 49.58
C GLN A 649 -4.19 -7.31 49.84
N LEU A 650 -3.45 -6.33 49.33
CA LEU A 650 -2.02 -6.17 49.57
C LEU A 650 -1.75 -5.38 50.86
N VAL A 651 -0.56 -5.58 51.42
CA VAL A 651 -0.07 -4.81 52.57
C VAL A 651 0.55 -3.50 52.10
N SER A 652 0.32 -2.42 52.84
CA SER A 652 0.80 -1.07 52.51
C SER A 652 2.31 -0.91 52.80
N MET A 653 3.17 -1.57 52.03
CA MET A 653 4.64 -1.50 52.16
C MET A 653 5.32 -1.93 50.86
N ASN A 654 6.62 -1.65 50.75
CA ASN A 654 7.44 -2.13 49.63
C ASN A 654 7.47 -3.65 49.64
N ASN A 655 7.07 -4.29 48.54
CA ASN A 655 7.08 -5.73 48.41
C ASN A 655 7.03 -6.17 46.95
N THR A 656 7.42 -7.42 46.70
CA THR A 656 7.25 -8.09 45.41
C THR A 656 6.23 -9.21 45.60
N TYR A 657 5.23 -9.24 44.73
CA TYR A 657 4.16 -10.23 44.71
C TYR A 657 4.24 -11.00 43.40
N THR A 658 4.18 -12.31 43.46
CA THR A 658 4.00 -13.13 42.25
C THR A 658 2.50 -13.35 42.04
N GLY A 659 2.01 -13.02 40.85
CA GLY A 659 0.64 -13.31 40.39
C GLY A 659 0.66 -14.19 39.14
N TYR A 660 -0.51 -14.67 38.72
CA TYR A 660 -0.66 -15.62 37.62
C TYR A 660 -1.85 -15.27 36.75
N GLY A 661 -1.58 -14.72 35.56
CA GLY A 661 -2.62 -14.40 34.58
C GLY A 661 -2.68 -15.39 33.42
N HIS A 662 -3.80 -15.39 32.71
CA HIS A 662 -4.01 -16.07 31.44
C HIS A 662 -5.06 -15.36 30.59
N ASP A 663 -4.71 -15.07 29.33
CA ASP A 663 -5.52 -14.33 28.35
C ASP A 663 -6.95 -14.81 28.01
N ASP A 664 -7.42 -15.94 28.55
CA ASP A 664 -8.75 -16.51 28.28
C ASP A 664 -9.40 -17.00 29.58
N LEU A 665 -8.61 -17.65 30.44
CA LEU A 665 -9.09 -18.28 31.67
C LEU A 665 -8.97 -17.39 32.92
N ASP A 666 -8.04 -16.43 32.92
CA ASP A 666 -7.79 -15.49 34.02
C ASP A 666 -7.18 -14.19 33.50
N MET A 667 -8.01 -13.46 32.78
CA MET A 667 -7.57 -12.29 32.03
C MET A 667 -7.28 -11.09 32.95
N TYR A 668 -7.78 -11.08 34.18
CA TYR A 668 -7.78 -9.89 35.03
C TYR A 668 -7.44 -10.18 36.49
N ASP A 669 -6.25 -9.80 36.92
CA ASP A 669 -5.94 -9.75 38.34
C ASP A 669 -6.17 -8.36 38.91
N GLN A 670 -6.88 -8.28 40.04
CA GLN A 670 -7.25 -7.06 40.74
C GLN A 670 -6.73 -7.09 42.19
N TYR A 671 -5.71 -6.28 42.45
CA TYR A 671 -5.17 -6.11 43.79
C TYR A 671 -5.65 -4.82 44.43
N GLN A 672 -6.02 -4.85 45.70
CA GLN A 672 -6.36 -3.64 46.47
C GLN A 672 -5.25 -3.32 47.47
N ILE A 673 -4.78 -2.07 47.46
CA ILE A 673 -3.78 -1.56 48.41
C ILE A 673 -4.24 -0.23 48.99
N PHE A 674 -4.07 -0.05 50.30
CA PHE A 674 -4.28 1.26 50.92
C PHE A 674 -2.98 2.06 50.81
N VAL A 675 -3.02 3.25 50.21
CA VAL A 675 -1.88 4.16 50.16
C VAL A 675 -2.03 5.18 51.29
N PRO A 676 -1.12 5.21 52.29
CA PRO A 676 -1.27 6.10 53.44
C PRO A 676 -1.22 7.60 53.09
N PRO A 677 -1.62 8.50 54.03
CA PRO A 677 -1.39 9.93 53.88
C PRO A 677 0.10 10.24 53.72
N SER A 678 0.44 11.18 52.83
CA SER A 678 1.82 11.58 52.50
C SER A 678 2.68 10.49 51.85
N TYR A 679 2.05 9.43 51.34
CA TYR A 679 2.68 8.45 50.47
C TYR A 679 2.05 8.51 49.09
N THR A 680 2.83 8.12 48.10
CA THR A 680 2.38 7.68 46.79
C THR A 680 2.99 6.31 46.46
N MET A 681 2.83 5.81 45.23
CA MET A 681 3.15 4.44 44.86
C MET A 681 3.80 4.37 43.47
N ARG A 682 4.84 3.55 43.33
CA ARG A 682 5.34 3.03 42.06
C ARG A 682 4.94 1.57 41.95
N VAL A 683 4.49 1.15 40.78
CA VAL A 683 4.15 -0.24 40.47
C VAL A 683 4.93 -0.67 39.24
N GLN A 684 5.71 -1.73 39.38
CA GLN A 684 6.39 -2.37 38.26
C GLN A 684 5.81 -3.77 38.03
N LEU A 685 5.78 -4.19 36.77
CA LEU A 685 5.32 -5.50 36.35
C LEU A 685 6.36 -6.14 35.43
N ASP A 686 6.94 -7.23 35.87
CA ASP A 686 7.85 -8.04 35.07
C ASP A 686 7.09 -9.28 34.57
N ALA A 687 6.90 -9.38 33.26
CA ALA A 687 6.17 -10.48 32.62
C ALA A 687 7.12 -11.36 31.78
N PRO A 688 6.81 -12.64 31.55
CA PRO A 688 7.60 -13.49 30.66
C PRO A 688 7.70 -12.88 29.24
N ALA A 689 8.89 -12.97 28.64
CA ALA A 689 9.13 -12.45 27.29
C ALA A 689 8.12 -13.01 26.27
N GLY A 690 7.50 -12.11 25.51
CA GLY A 690 6.49 -12.42 24.50
C GLY A 690 5.05 -12.55 25.04
N ASN A 691 4.82 -12.31 26.32
CA ASN A 691 3.47 -12.04 26.85
C ASN A 691 3.13 -10.56 26.65
N ASP A 692 1.86 -10.27 26.36
CA ASP A 692 1.31 -8.92 26.40
C ASP A 692 0.49 -8.78 27.67
N VAL A 693 0.93 -7.90 28.57
CA VAL A 693 0.31 -7.72 29.88
C VAL A 693 0.23 -6.24 30.19
N ASP A 694 -0.99 -5.70 30.22
CA ASP A 694 -1.23 -4.32 30.58
C ASP A 694 -1.26 -4.16 32.10
N LEU A 695 -0.82 -2.98 32.56
CA LEU A 695 -0.86 -2.58 33.96
C LEU A 695 -1.67 -1.30 34.12
N TYR A 696 -2.65 -1.31 35.02
CA TYR A 696 -3.42 -0.13 35.40
C TYR A 696 -3.37 0.08 36.92
N VAL A 697 -3.37 1.33 37.36
CA VAL A 697 -3.73 1.70 38.72
C VAL A 697 -4.99 2.53 38.68
N LYS A 698 -5.97 2.17 39.51
CA LYS A 698 -7.30 2.76 39.52
C LYS A 698 -7.74 3.14 40.93
N THR A 699 -8.73 4.03 41.02
CA THR A 699 -9.42 4.38 42.28
C THR A 699 -10.92 4.11 42.19
N GLY A 700 -11.55 3.83 43.33
CA GLY A 700 -12.97 3.51 43.44
C GLY A 700 -13.41 3.31 44.89
N SER A 701 -14.72 3.17 45.13
CA SER A 701 -15.24 2.95 46.48
C SER A 701 -16.39 1.92 46.51
N GLY A 702 -16.30 0.93 47.39
CA GLY A 702 -17.33 -0.10 47.53
C GLY A 702 -17.35 -1.07 46.35
N THR A 703 -18.51 -1.29 45.72
CA THR A 703 -18.67 -2.12 44.52
C THR A 703 -18.83 -1.25 43.26
N SER A 704 -18.26 -0.04 43.26
CA SER A 704 -18.44 0.94 42.18
C SER A 704 -17.58 0.63 40.96
N TYR A 705 -17.88 1.33 39.87
CA TYR A 705 -16.96 1.49 38.74
C TYR A 705 -15.63 2.10 39.22
N MET A 706 -14.53 1.70 38.60
CA MET A 706 -13.18 2.21 38.91
C MET A 706 -12.72 3.21 37.85
N SER A 707 -12.09 4.30 38.28
CA SER A 707 -11.47 5.30 37.39
C SER A 707 -9.98 5.07 37.32
N THR A 708 -9.40 5.07 36.12
CA THR A 708 -7.95 4.96 35.91
C THR A 708 -7.25 6.19 36.48
N LEU A 709 -6.25 5.96 37.33
CA LEU A 709 -5.28 6.97 37.76
C LEU A 709 -4.08 6.98 36.83
N GLU A 710 -3.56 5.80 36.48
CA GLU A 710 -2.40 5.63 35.59
C GLU A 710 -2.46 4.28 34.86
N SER A 711 -1.81 4.17 33.70
CA SER A 711 -1.73 2.92 32.94
C SER A 711 -0.52 2.81 32.03
N SER A 712 -0.04 1.59 31.83
CA SER A 712 0.97 1.23 30.83
C SER A 712 0.49 -0.02 30.08
N THR A 713 0.50 0.02 28.75
CA THR A 713 -0.10 -1.02 27.89
C THR A 713 0.89 -1.54 26.85
N GLY A 714 0.65 -2.74 26.31
CA GLY A 714 1.45 -3.37 25.25
C GLY A 714 2.59 -4.26 25.77
N TYR A 715 3.53 -4.64 24.88
CA TYR A 715 4.60 -5.60 25.22
C TYR A 715 5.69 -5.06 26.17
N GLY A 716 6.42 -5.98 26.81
CA GLY A 716 7.57 -5.68 27.68
C GLY A 716 7.21 -5.45 29.16
N ASP A 717 8.19 -5.10 29.96
CA ASP A 717 7.98 -4.78 31.39
C ASP A 717 7.20 -3.47 31.54
N LYS A 718 6.49 -3.31 32.66
CA LYS A 718 5.69 -2.11 32.96
C LYS A 718 6.26 -1.39 34.17
N ASP A 719 6.22 -0.06 34.13
CA ASP A 719 6.67 0.79 35.23
C ASP A 719 5.80 2.05 35.28
N ILE A 720 4.97 2.16 36.31
CA ILE A 720 4.05 3.28 36.48
C ILE A 720 4.25 3.95 37.84
N TRP A 721 4.18 5.27 37.85
CA TRP A 721 4.31 6.12 39.02
C TRP A 721 3.00 6.86 39.28
N ILE A 722 2.54 6.84 40.52
CA ILE A 722 1.33 7.55 40.92
C ILE A 722 1.70 8.93 41.45
N MET A 723 0.92 9.95 41.07
CA MET A 723 1.15 11.33 41.50
C MET A 723 1.02 11.53 43.02
N PRO A 724 1.83 12.42 43.63
CA PRO A 724 1.63 12.91 44.99
C PRO A 724 0.23 13.51 45.17
N GLY A 725 -0.38 13.29 46.33
CA GLY A 725 -1.74 13.77 46.63
C GLY A 725 -2.85 12.74 46.33
N ASN A 726 -2.55 11.64 45.64
CA ASN A 726 -3.46 10.51 45.52
C ASN A 726 -3.40 9.55 46.73
N GLY A 727 -2.64 9.86 47.79
CA GLY A 727 -2.63 9.09 49.05
C GLY A 727 -3.94 9.19 49.85
N ASP A 728 -3.94 8.57 51.03
CA ASP A 728 -5.10 8.48 51.95
C ASP A 728 -6.35 7.81 51.33
N GLN A 729 -6.15 6.83 50.44
CA GLN A 729 -7.25 6.08 49.83
C GLN A 729 -6.84 4.65 49.45
N ASN A 730 -7.84 3.84 49.13
CA ASN A 730 -7.61 2.55 48.48
C ASN A 730 -7.37 2.76 46.99
N MET A 731 -6.33 2.12 46.47
CA MET A 731 -6.05 1.99 45.05
C MET A 731 -6.19 0.54 44.63
N TYR A 732 -6.47 0.35 43.34
CA TYR A 732 -6.67 -0.94 42.72
C TYR A 732 -5.65 -1.10 41.59
N ILE A 733 -4.77 -2.09 41.71
CA ILE A 733 -3.80 -2.44 40.66
C ILE A 733 -4.46 -3.53 39.81
N ILE A 734 -4.59 -3.28 38.51
CA ILE A 734 -5.17 -4.23 37.54
C ILE A 734 -4.04 -4.71 36.64
N VAL A 735 -3.85 -6.02 36.60
CA VAL A 735 -2.99 -6.69 35.62
C VAL A 735 -3.92 -7.35 34.61
N LEU A 736 -3.83 -6.95 33.34
CA LEU A 736 -4.62 -7.50 32.25
C LEU A 736 -3.71 -8.30 31.34
N THR A 737 -3.87 -9.62 31.35
CA THR A 737 -3.10 -10.51 30.47
C THR A 737 -3.82 -10.59 29.13
N GLN A 738 -3.27 -9.99 28.08
CA GLN A 738 -3.87 -9.98 26.75
C GLN A 738 -3.36 -11.15 25.89
N VAL A 739 -2.08 -11.50 26.04
CA VAL A 739 -1.44 -12.58 25.28
C VAL A 739 -0.64 -13.51 26.20
N ARG A 740 -0.88 -14.82 26.04
CA ARG A 740 -0.38 -15.95 26.82
C ARG A 740 -0.85 -15.96 28.28
N GLY A 741 -0.14 -16.73 29.11
CA GLY A 741 -0.37 -16.81 30.54
C GLY A 741 0.88 -17.31 31.25
N GLY A 742 0.90 -17.21 32.58
CA GLY A 742 2.06 -17.56 33.39
C GLY A 742 2.19 -16.65 34.60
N SER A 743 3.29 -16.84 35.36
CA SER A 743 3.59 -15.98 36.49
C SER A 743 4.16 -14.64 36.02
N TYR A 744 3.72 -13.56 36.65
CA TYR A 744 4.36 -12.25 36.59
C TYR A 744 4.79 -11.81 38.00
N ASP A 745 5.78 -10.94 38.08
CA ASP A 745 6.17 -10.30 39.33
C ASP A 745 5.66 -8.86 39.36
N LEU A 746 4.83 -8.56 40.36
CA LEU A 746 4.30 -7.24 40.67
C LEU A 746 5.12 -6.63 41.81
N ILE A 747 5.89 -5.60 41.50
CA ILE A 747 6.77 -4.92 42.45
C ILE A 747 6.09 -3.60 42.85
N VAL A 748 5.69 -3.51 44.11
CA VAL A 748 5.08 -2.31 44.67
C VAL A 748 6.10 -1.60 45.54
N THR A 749 6.32 -0.31 45.26
CA THR A 749 7.18 0.56 46.07
C THR A 749 6.36 1.73 46.60
N MET A 750 6.35 1.91 47.92
CA MET A 750 5.81 3.10 48.56
C MET A 750 6.82 4.24 48.44
N VAL A 751 6.33 5.34 47.89
CA VAL A 751 7.11 6.55 47.58
C VAL A 751 6.70 7.65 48.56
N THR A 752 7.69 8.39 49.01
CA THR A 752 7.64 9.55 49.92
C THR A 752 8.55 10.62 49.36
N ASP A 753 8.42 11.85 49.85
CA ASP A 753 9.31 12.96 49.50
C ASP A 753 10.82 12.63 49.69
N ASP A 754 11.18 11.68 50.56
CA ASP A 754 12.58 11.28 50.81
C ASP A 754 13.15 10.28 49.78
N ASN A 755 12.31 9.60 49.00
CA ASN A 755 12.70 8.56 48.03
C ASN A 755 11.94 8.68 46.69
N ASP A 756 11.43 9.88 46.45
CA ASP A 756 10.89 10.39 45.19
C ASP A 756 11.99 10.38 44.10
N PRO A 757 11.66 10.13 42.82
CA PRO A 757 12.57 10.36 41.70
C PRO A 757 13.13 11.78 41.60
N ASP A 758 12.48 12.80 42.18
CA ASP A 758 13.04 14.16 42.31
C ASP A 758 14.19 14.19 43.33
N PRO A 759 15.46 14.37 42.90
CA PRO A 759 16.59 14.36 43.80
C PRO A 759 16.84 15.73 44.50
N SER A 760 15.83 16.49 44.93
CA SER A 760 15.87 17.64 45.87
C SER A 760 17.13 18.55 45.89
N ASN A 761 17.84 18.72 44.78
CA ASN A 761 19.14 19.38 44.77
C ASN A 761 19.54 19.90 43.38
N ASP A 762 18.61 20.55 42.71
CA ASP A 762 18.83 21.05 41.37
C ASP A 762 19.88 22.13 41.34
N CYS A 763 20.85 21.90 40.46
CA CYS A 763 22.05 22.68 40.38
C CYS A 763 22.82 22.84 41.70
N GLY A 764 22.69 21.90 42.65
CA GLY A 764 23.49 21.87 43.86
C GLY A 764 23.11 22.92 44.91
N ILE A 765 21.88 23.43 44.88
CA ILE A 765 21.37 24.45 45.81
C ILE A 765 20.81 23.87 47.12
N GLY A 766 20.74 22.54 47.23
CA GLY A 766 20.28 21.81 48.42
C GLY A 766 18.76 21.72 48.57
N MET A 767 18.02 22.06 47.52
CA MET A 767 16.57 21.90 47.36
C MET A 767 16.26 21.76 45.87
N ASP A 768 15.05 21.30 45.58
CA ASP A 768 14.44 21.34 44.24
C ASP A 768 14.35 22.80 43.72
N ALA A 769 14.45 22.97 42.39
CA ALA A 769 14.21 24.28 41.80
C ALA A 769 12.72 24.65 41.87
N SER A 770 12.40 25.92 41.60
CA SER A 770 11.03 26.39 41.81
C SER A 770 10.19 26.11 40.57
N ASP A 771 9.10 25.36 40.70
CA ASP A 771 8.08 25.14 39.65
C ASP A 771 7.34 26.40 39.20
N VAL A 772 7.41 27.47 40.01
CA VAL A 772 6.66 28.70 39.77
C VAL A 772 7.57 29.89 39.54
N MET A 773 7.34 30.61 38.44
CA MET A 773 8.16 31.78 38.08
C MET A 773 8.16 32.87 39.17
N PHE A 774 7.08 32.96 39.92
CA PHE A 774 6.88 33.90 41.01
C PHE A 774 6.34 33.17 42.25
N PRO A 775 7.22 32.59 43.08
CA PRO A 775 6.77 31.97 44.31
C PRO A 775 6.19 33.02 45.27
N GLY A 776 5.33 32.56 46.17
CA GLY A 776 4.53 33.44 47.03
C GLY A 776 5.36 34.21 48.05
N THR A 777 6.55 33.72 48.39
CA THR A 777 7.49 34.38 49.30
C THR A 777 8.92 34.42 48.75
N TRP A 778 9.70 35.41 49.20
CA TRP A 778 11.11 35.57 48.80
C TRP A 778 12.01 34.39 49.19
N GLY A 779 11.63 33.65 50.23
CA GLY A 779 12.37 32.48 50.71
C GLY A 779 12.20 31.24 49.85
N GLU A 780 11.20 31.22 48.98
CA GLU A 780 10.88 30.13 48.05
C GLU A 780 11.56 30.31 46.68
N MET A 781 12.19 31.47 46.42
CA MET A 781 13.02 31.65 45.23
C MET A 781 14.28 30.79 45.33
N THR A 782 14.64 30.17 44.23
CA THR A 782 15.77 29.26 44.06
C THR A 782 16.97 30.02 43.48
N TRP A 783 18.00 30.20 44.32
CA TRP A 783 19.13 31.09 44.04
C TRP A 783 20.37 30.29 43.65
N LEU A 784 20.84 30.45 42.41
CA LEU A 784 22.08 29.83 41.94
C LEU A 784 23.33 30.36 42.67
N ASN A 785 23.24 31.53 43.31
CA ASN A 785 24.27 32.06 44.19
C ASN A 785 24.59 31.15 45.40
N GLY A 786 23.65 30.28 45.78
CA GLY A 786 23.83 29.28 46.84
C GLY A 786 24.35 27.93 46.36
N SER A 787 24.58 27.77 45.04
CA SER A 787 25.00 26.50 44.46
C SER A 787 26.37 26.05 44.97
N THR A 788 26.48 24.76 45.22
CA THR A 788 27.75 24.07 45.51
C THR A 788 28.44 23.53 44.25
N GLN A 789 27.78 23.57 43.09
CA GLN A 789 28.27 23.05 41.81
C GLN A 789 28.87 24.14 40.91
N ILE A 790 28.43 25.41 41.05
CA ILE A 790 28.93 26.55 40.27
C ILE A 790 29.43 27.70 41.15
N ASP A 791 30.33 28.53 40.59
CA ASP A 791 30.84 29.76 41.20
C ASP A 791 30.10 30.99 40.65
N ALA A 792 28.92 31.25 41.22
CA ALA A 792 28.00 32.34 40.85
C ALA A 792 27.55 33.15 42.07
N ASN A 793 28.42 33.29 43.08
CA ASN A 793 28.05 33.79 44.40
C ASN A 793 27.84 35.31 44.44
N GLY A 794 28.17 36.03 43.36
CA GLY A 794 27.96 37.47 43.21
C GLY A 794 29.20 38.32 43.49
N ASP A 795 30.36 37.69 43.67
CA ASP A 795 31.62 38.38 43.92
C ASP A 795 32.33 38.79 42.60
N ALA A 796 33.47 39.47 42.72
CA ALA A 796 34.22 39.92 41.55
C ALA A 796 34.91 38.77 40.78
N ASN A 797 35.12 37.62 41.44
CA ASN A 797 35.82 36.46 40.91
C ASN A 797 34.88 35.38 40.37
N ASP A 798 33.56 35.56 40.38
CA ASP A 798 32.60 34.63 39.77
C ASP A 798 33.08 34.17 38.38
N THR A 799 33.33 32.87 38.27
CA THR A 799 33.78 32.22 37.03
C THR A 799 32.67 31.43 36.35
N GLY A 800 31.55 31.17 37.04
CA GLY A 800 30.48 30.31 36.58
C GLY A 800 30.79 28.84 36.87
N GLY A 801 30.41 27.94 35.97
CA GLY A 801 30.60 26.50 36.12
C GLY A 801 29.48 25.71 35.47
N SER A 802 29.49 24.39 35.72
CA SER A 802 28.46 23.49 35.23
C SER A 802 27.71 22.88 36.41
N CYS A 803 26.38 22.83 36.32
CA CYS A 803 25.53 22.13 37.26
C CYS A 803 24.52 21.24 36.55
N THR A 804 24.03 20.24 37.27
CA THR A 804 23.01 19.30 36.78
C THR A 804 21.74 19.44 37.59
N ALA A 805 20.63 19.23 36.91
CA ALA A 805 19.28 19.26 37.45
C ALA A 805 18.41 18.32 36.60
N TRP A 806 17.23 18.02 37.08
CA TRP A 806 16.30 17.10 36.45
C TRP A 806 14.96 17.80 36.24
N MET A 807 14.10 17.26 35.38
CA MET A 807 12.71 17.67 35.21
C MET A 807 11.88 16.49 34.66
N ASP A 808 10.58 16.51 34.92
CA ASP A 808 9.61 15.54 34.40
C ASP A 808 8.21 16.16 34.22
N ARG A 809 7.44 15.62 33.28
CA ARG A 809 6.13 16.18 32.91
C ARG A 809 5.15 16.15 34.08
N GLU A 810 5.21 15.13 34.93
CA GLU A 810 4.28 14.89 36.01
C GLU A 810 4.76 15.44 37.36
N TRP A 811 6.07 15.47 37.60
CA TRP A 811 6.64 15.76 38.92
C TRP A 811 7.36 17.11 39.03
N ASP A 812 8.03 17.57 37.97
CA ASP A 812 8.83 18.80 37.95
C ASP A 812 8.86 19.35 36.52
N ASN A 813 7.84 20.13 36.18
CA ASN A 813 7.60 20.48 34.78
C ASN A 813 8.41 21.68 34.30
N THR A 814 8.90 22.49 35.24
CA THR A 814 9.64 23.70 34.96
C THR A 814 10.56 24.08 36.10
N ASP A 815 11.85 24.07 35.82
CA ASP A 815 12.84 24.62 36.70
C ASP A 815 12.99 26.13 36.55
N HIS A 816 13.00 26.83 37.68
CA HIS A 816 13.26 28.25 37.73
C HIS A 816 14.42 28.59 38.64
N TYR A 817 15.23 29.59 38.23
CA TYR A 817 16.38 30.05 38.98
C TYR A 817 16.54 31.57 38.92
N ALA A 818 17.12 32.13 39.97
CA ALA A 818 17.65 33.49 39.98
C ALA A 818 19.19 33.48 40.13
N VAL A 819 19.87 34.37 39.39
CA VAL A 819 21.32 34.50 39.41
C VAL A 819 21.77 35.95 39.29
N LEU A 820 22.84 36.32 40.01
CA LEU A 820 23.47 37.63 39.91
C LEU A 820 24.55 37.64 38.81
N VAL A 821 24.58 38.68 37.99
CA VAL A 821 25.71 38.97 37.10
C VAL A 821 26.55 40.09 37.73
N PRO A 822 27.86 39.88 37.95
CA PRO A 822 28.74 40.93 38.43
C PRO A 822 28.89 42.09 37.45
N ALA A 823 29.09 43.31 37.98
CA ALA A 823 29.36 44.48 37.17
C ALA A 823 30.61 44.30 36.29
N GLY A 824 30.54 44.74 35.03
CA GLY A 824 31.65 44.61 34.09
C GLY A 824 31.76 43.23 33.40
N LYS A 825 30.81 42.32 33.63
CA LYS A 825 30.70 41.03 32.94
C LYS A 825 29.34 40.88 32.26
N TYR A 826 29.26 39.94 31.32
CA TYR A 826 28.01 39.42 30.76
C TYR A 826 28.01 37.90 30.92
N MET A 827 26.82 37.30 30.98
CA MET A 827 26.67 35.86 31.18
C MET A 827 26.37 35.18 29.84
N VAL A 828 27.00 34.04 29.63
CA VAL A 828 26.61 33.04 28.63
C VAL A 828 26.11 31.83 29.39
N PHE A 829 24.94 31.31 29.01
CA PHE A 829 24.43 30.06 29.57
C PHE A 829 24.14 29.10 28.42
N ASN A 830 24.56 27.86 28.56
CA ASN A 830 24.25 26.77 27.65
C ASN A 830 23.61 25.65 28.45
N VAL A 831 22.56 25.06 27.91
CA VAL A 831 21.87 23.94 28.55
C VAL A 831 21.90 22.77 27.58
N THR A 832 22.29 21.59 28.06
CA THR A 832 22.32 20.33 27.28
C THR A 832 21.47 19.27 27.98
N TRP A 833 20.77 18.45 27.21
CA TRP A 833 19.97 17.32 27.66
C TRP A 833 19.95 16.21 26.61
N THR A 834 19.43 15.04 26.95
CA THR A 834 19.16 13.98 25.97
C THR A 834 18.04 14.44 25.02
N PRO A 835 18.22 14.41 23.68
CA PRO A 835 17.20 14.85 22.72
C PRO A 835 15.83 14.20 22.97
N GLN A 836 14.77 15.01 22.84
CA GLN A 836 13.37 14.58 23.05
C GLN A 836 12.69 14.44 21.68
N THR A 837 11.91 13.38 21.48
CA THR A 837 11.29 13.06 20.18
C THR A 837 9.86 13.59 20.03
N THR A 838 9.25 13.99 21.13
CA THR A 838 7.81 14.25 21.26
C THR A 838 7.49 15.71 21.63
N SER A 839 8.36 16.41 22.35
CA SER A 839 8.19 17.82 22.72
C SER A 839 9.51 18.56 22.91
N PRO A 840 9.59 19.85 22.51
CA PRO A 840 10.76 20.67 22.75
C PRO A 840 10.92 21.03 24.22
N THR A 841 12.17 21.22 24.64
CA THR A 841 12.51 21.84 25.93
C THR A 841 12.71 23.34 25.70
N SER A 842 12.02 24.16 26.49
CA SER A 842 12.16 25.62 26.50
C SER A 842 13.23 26.06 27.48
N THR A 843 14.07 26.99 27.05
CA THR A 843 14.96 27.74 27.93
C THR A 843 14.73 29.23 27.74
N ALA A 844 14.61 29.97 28.84
CA ALA A 844 14.38 31.39 28.82
C ALA A 844 15.27 32.11 29.83
N LEU A 845 15.86 33.22 29.38
CA LEU A 845 16.57 34.17 30.20
C LEU A 845 15.82 35.49 30.22
N ARG A 846 15.55 36.01 31.41
CA ARG A 846 14.82 37.27 31.62
C ARG A 846 15.59 38.19 32.53
N ASN A 847 15.47 39.49 32.29
CA ASN A 847 15.99 40.50 33.20
C ASN A 847 15.11 40.57 34.46
N MET A 848 15.72 40.47 35.65
CA MET A 848 15.01 40.52 36.92
C MET A 848 15.29 41.85 37.66
N ASP A 849 14.28 42.72 37.71
CA ASP A 849 14.34 43.92 38.55
C ASP A 849 13.87 43.59 39.99
N VAL A 850 14.85 43.39 40.86
CA VAL A 850 14.65 43.12 42.30
C VAL A 850 13.87 44.22 43.03
N THR A 851 13.88 45.47 42.53
CA THR A 851 13.13 46.56 43.17
C THR A 851 11.63 46.51 42.90
N ILE A 852 11.20 45.73 41.90
CA ILE A 852 9.79 45.48 41.58
C ILE A 852 9.25 44.30 42.41
N PHE A 853 10.11 43.38 42.85
CA PHE A 853 9.76 42.18 43.63
C PHE A 853 9.45 42.42 45.12
N ILE A 854 9.76 43.60 45.67
CA ILE A 854 9.53 43.92 47.10
C ILE A 854 8.06 44.27 47.43
N PHE A 855 7.14 44.21 46.46
CA PHE A 855 5.70 44.38 46.68
C PHE A 855 5.04 43.01 46.92
N GLU A 856 4.44 42.80 48.10
CA GLU A 856 3.53 41.68 48.36
C GLU A 856 2.23 41.84 47.53
N GLY A 857 2.30 41.46 46.25
CA GLY A 857 1.19 41.43 45.31
C GLY A 857 1.69 41.21 43.88
N PRO A 858 0.88 40.60 42.97
CA PRO A 858 1.36 40.21 41.65
C PRO A 858 1.90 41.45 40.91
N PRO A 859 3.20 41.48 40.52
CA PRO A 859 3.76 42.66 39.93
C PRO A 859 3.17 42.88 38.53
N ALA A 860 2.49 44.01 38.37
CA ALA A 860 2.14 44.52 37.06
C ALA A 860 3.42 44.97 36.33
N THR A 861 3.79 44.21 35.31
CA THR A 861 4.63 44.55 34.14
C THR A 861 6.17 44.51 34.24
N SER A 862 6.73 43.60 33.41
CA SER A 862 8.01 43.65 32.66
C SER A 862 9.26 42.91 33.17
N LEU A 863 9.17 41.59 33.42
CA LEU A 863 10.30 40.72 33.04
C LEU A 863 10.40 40.76 31.51
N THR A 864 11.48 41.34 30.99
CA THR A 864 11.70 41.42 29.54
C THR A 864 12.57 40.23 29.12
N TYR A 865 12.17 39.55 28.04
CA TYR A 865 12.97 38.47 27.47
C TYR A 865 14.34 39.00 27.04
N VAL A 866 15.38 38.36 27.55
CA VAL A 866 16.77 38.60 27.18
C VAL A 866 17.19 37.58 26.12
N SER A 867 16.83 36.31 26.32
CA SER A 867 17.00 35.21 25.38
C SER A 867 15.89 34.18 25.58
N GLN A 868 15.44 33.51 24.52
CA GLN A 868 14.55 32.35 24.60
C GLN A 868 14.85 31.39 23.45
N GLN A 869 14.81 30.09 23.74
CA GLN A 869 14.95 29.05 22.74
C GLN A 869 14.09 27.83 23.12
N ASP A 870 13.37 27.30 22.15
CA ASP A 870 12.78 25.96 22.20
C ASP A 870 13.64 25.03 21.33
N SER A 871 13.96 23.83 21.82
CA SER A 871 14.85 22.90 21.11
C SER A 871 14.50 21.44 21.40
N ASP A 872 14.43 20.61 20.36
CA ASP A 872 14.32 19.14 20.46
C ASP A 872 15.70 18.46 20.37
N SER A 873 16.71 19.21 19.94
CA SER A 873 18.04 18.68 19.56
C SER A 873 18.98 18.35 20.73
N GLY A 874 18.49 18.43 21.97
CA GLY A 874 19.29 18.18 23.18
C GLY A 874 20.20 19.33 23.60
N TRP A 875 20.01 20.54 23.06
CA TRP A 875 20.82 21.70 23.42
C TRP A 875 20.15 23.05 23.16
N SER A 876 20.47 24.02 24.02
CA SER A 876 20.18 25.44 23.83
C SER A 876 21.33 26.34 24.27
N ASN A 877 21.34 27.56 23.74
CA ASN A 877 22.24 28.62 24.19
C ASN A 877 21.50 29.92 24.46
N GLY A 878 22.11 30.73 25.31
CA GLY A 878 21.71 32.10 25.47
C GLY A 878 22.79 32.97 26.07
N THR A 879 22.63 34.28 25.91
CA THR A 879 23.53 35.27 26.46
C THR A 879 22.75 36.47 26.96
N THR A 880 23.27 37.10 28.01
CA THR A 880 22.69 38.35 28.52
C THR A 880 22.90 39.52 27.59
N GLY A 881 23.90 39.44 26.69
CA GLY A 881 24.35 40.58 25.92
C GLY A 881 24.53 41.83 26.80
N LEU A 882 23.95 42.94 26.36
CA LEU A 882 24.08 44.27 26.99
C LEU A 882 23.03 44.55 28.08
N TRP A 883 22.26 43.57 28.53
CA TRP A 883 21.13 43.81 29.45
C TRP A 883 21.50 44.10 30.91
N VAL A 884 22.64 43.60 31.40
CA VAL A 884 23.08 43.72 32.81
C VAL A 884 24.56 44.14 32.95
N THR A 885 25.04 45.04 32.08
CA THR A 885 26.46 45.45 32.01
C THR A 885 27.01 46.09 33.29
N ASN A 886 26.16 46.80 34.04
CA ASN A 886 26.52 47.43 35.33
C ASN A 886 26.28 46.51 36.54
N GLY A 887 26.05 45.23 36.30
CA GLY A 887 25.65 44.25 37.30
C GLY A 887 24.14 44.27 37.53
N GLY A 888 23.55 43.09 37.74
CA GLY A 888 22.09 42.95 37.83
C GLY A 888 21.66 41.51 37.96
N TRP A 889 20.39 41.33 38.33
CA TRP A 889 19.82 40.01 38.53
C TRP A 889 19.13 39.51 37.28
N LEU A 890 19.23 38.20 37.06
CA LEU A 890 18.58 37.51 35.97
C LEU A 890 17.75 36.36 36.50
N TYR A 891 16.77 36.01 35.71
CA TYR A 891 15.91 34.87 35.92
C TYR A 891 16.09 33.89 34.76
N ILE A 892 16.30 32.62 35.09
CA ILE A 892 16.42 31.51 34.16
C ILE A 892 15.18 30.62 34.36
N ALA A 893 14.54 30.24 33.27
CA ALA A 893 13.53 29.18 33.26
C ALA A 893 13.96 28.10 32.27
N ILE A 894 13.80 26.85 32.67
CA ILE A 894 13.99 25.65 31.87
C ILE A 894 12.71 24.83 32.05
N GLY A 895 12.18 24.19 31.02
CA GLY A 895 10.95 23.41 31.18
C GLY A 895 10.36 22.90 29.88
N ALA A 896 9.19 22.27 29.96
CA ALA A 896 8.46 21.81 28.78
C ALA A 896 8.08 22.99 27.86
N GLY A 897 8.30 22.84 26.55
CA GLY A 897 7.99 23.83 25.52
C GLY A 897 6.49 24.05 25.29
N SER A 898 6.16 24.80 24.22
CA SER A 898 4.80 25.32 24.00
C SER A 898 3.68 24.28 23.81
N THR A 899 4.02 23.00 23.58
CA THR A 899 3.07 21.95 23.23
C THR A 899 2.68 21.02 24.39
N TYR A 900 3.43 20.98 25.51
CA TYR A 900 3.22 20.18 26.74
C TYR A 900 2.96 18.66 26.58
N SER A 901 2.52 18.18 25.42
CA SER A 901 2.17 16.79 25.16
C SER A 901 3.42 15.99 24.85
N GLY A 902 3.71 14.97 25.67
CA GLY A 902 4.74 13.96 25.38
C GLY A 902 6.12 14.22 25.97
N PHE A 903 6.35 15.31 26.69
CA PHE A 903 7.61 15.53 27.45
C PHE A 903 7.87 14.34 28.38
N GLU A 904 9.07 13.78 28.33
CA GLU A 904 9.50 12.69 29.23
C GLU A 904 10.52 13.22 30.24
N MET A 905 10.75 12.43 31.29
CA MET A 905 11.83 12.59 32.25
C MET A 905 13.16 12.99 31.57
N LEU A 906 13.77 14.09 31.99
CA LEU A 906 15.06 14.54 31.44
C LEU A 906 16.02 15.06 32.51
N ASP A 907 17.25 14.58 32.45
CA ASP A 907 18.39 15.23 33.09
C ASP A 907 18.95 16.31 32.17
N TYR A 908 19.19 17.50 32.70
CA TYR A 908 19.89 18.55 31.97
C TYR A 908 21.13 19.04 32.71
N THR A 909 22.09 19.52 31.93
CA THR A 909 23.31 20.16 32.41
C THR A 909 23.30 21.61 31.97
N MET A 910 23.32 22.52 32.94
CA MET A 910 23.42 23.96 32.72
C MET A 910 24.86 24.42 32.97
N ASN A 911 25.48 25.00 31.95
CA ASN A 911 26.81 25.59 32.02
C ASN A 911 26.74 27.11 31.89
N ILE A 912 27.17 27.81 32.95
CA ILE A 912 27.23 29.26 33.04
C ILE A 912 28.68 29.73 32.92
N GLU A 913 28.90 30.78 32.14
CA GLU A 913 30.20 31.44 32.02
C GLU A 913 30.03 32.95 32.13
N TYR A 914 30.79 33.59 33.03
CA TYR A 914 30.85 35.04 33.13
C TYR A 914 32.05 35.59 32.36
N ARG A 915 31.78 36.28 31.26
CA ARG A 915 32.81 36.85 30.38
C ARG A 915 32.93 38.36 30.57
N PRO A 916 34.14 38.93 30.45
CA PRO A 916 34.32 40.38 30.57
C PRO A 916 33.63 41.11 29.41
N LEU A 917 33.07 42.29 29.69
CA LEU A 917 32.39 43.10 28.66
C LEU A 917 33.30 43.48 27.48
N SER A 918 34.62 43.48 27.65
CA SER A 918 35.59 43.73 26.58
C SER A 918 35.53 42.69 25.45
N GLU A 919 34.98 41.51 25.72
CA GLU A 919 34.78 40.44 24.73
C GLU A 919 33.42 40.54 24.03
N LEU A 920 32.50 41.34 24.56
CA LEU A 920 31.20 41.59 23.97
C LEU A 920 31.28 42.77 23.01
N ARG A 921 30.81 42.58 21.77
CA ARG A 921 30.75 43.67 20.79
C ARG A 921 29.78 44.75 21.27
N GLY A 922 30.31 45.93 21.56
CA GLY A 922 29.54 47.03 22.17
C GLY A 922 29.45 46.95 23.71
N GLY A 923 30.13 46.01 24.37
CA GLY A 923 30.09 45.89 25.83
C GLY A 923 30.96 46.90 26.59
N VAL A 924 31.97 47.48 25.93
CA VAL A 924 32.75 48.60 26.49
C VAL A 924 32.62 49.79 25.54
N GLN A 925 31.69 50.67 25.87
CA GLN A 925 31.53 51.96 25.20
C GLN A 925 31.74 53.10 26.19
N ASP A 926 32.20 54.24 25.68
CA ASP A 926 32.29 55.49 26.41
C ASP A 926 31.19 56.43 25.91
N ASP A 927 29.96 56.08 26.24
CA ASP A 927 28.80 56.80 25.75
C ASP A 927 28.76 58.19 26.36
N ALA A 928 28.70 59.20 25.50
CA ALA A 928 28.78 60.61 25.85
C ALA A 928 30.05 61.02 26.64
N ASN A 929 31.16 60.28 26.47
CA ASN A 929 32.44 60.56 27.14
C ASN A 929 32.33 60.53 28.67
N SER A 930 31.37 59.73 29.17
CA SER A 930 31.01 59.59 30.58
C SER A 930 31.93 58.65 31.36
N SER A 931 32.84 57.95 30.68
CA SER A 931 33.60 56.79 31.16
C SER A 931 32.75 55.55 31.49
N PHE A 932 31.48 55.54 31.10
CA PHE A 932 30.53 54.44 31.28
C PHE A 932 29.76 54.17 29.99
N ASP A 933 29.20 52.97 29.89
CA ASP A 933 28.28 52.59 28.82
C ASP A 933 26.83 52.96 29.21
N ALA A 934 26.01 53.38 28.25
CA ALA A 934 24.60 53.65 28.51
C ALA A 934 23.85 52.32 28.56
N GLY A 935 23.32 51.97 29.73
CA GLY A 935 22.60 50.70 29.88
C GLY A 935 21.29 50.65 29.07
N SER A 936 20.77 49.43 28.88
CA SER A 936 19.59 49.15 28.05
C SER A 936 18.24 49.61 28.62
N LEU A 937 18.21 50.16 29.84
CA LEU A 937 17.00 50.61 30.53
C LEU A 937 17.02 52.12 30.76
N SER A 938 15.84 52.71 30.88
CA SER A 938 15.72 54.15 31.19
C SER A 938 16.41 54.55 32.51
N SER A 939 16.51 53.61 33.46
CA SER A 939 17.19 53.80 34.75
C SER A 939 18.72 53.73 34.67
N SER A 940 19.27 53.15 33.59
CA SER A 940 20.71 53.00 33.34
C SER A 940 21.20 53.86 32.17
N ALA A 941 20.34 54.71 31.61
CA ALA A 941 20.67 55.65 30.54
C ALA A 941 21.57 56.79 31.02
N ILE A 942 22.57 57.15 30.22
CA ILE A 942 23.44 58.30 30.49
C ILE A 942 22.74 59.59 30.07
N HIS A 943 22.63 60.53 31.00
CA HIS A 943 22.22 61.89 30.70
C HIS A 943 23.39 62.64 30.04
N VAL A 944 23.42 62.64 28.71
CA VAL A 944 24.48 63.27 27.87
C VAL A 944 24.82 64.70 28.29
N ASN A 945 23.83 65.46 28.78
CA ASN A 945 24.01 66.84 29.23
C ASN A 945 24.90 67.00 30.48
N ASP A 946 25.06 65.93 31.26
CA ASP A 946 25.89 65.94 32.48
C ASP A 946 27.37 65.70 32.16
N HIS A 947 27.68 65.17 30.97
CA HIS A 947 29.03 64.78 30.56
C HIS A 947 29.56 65.55 29.35
N VAL A 948 28.68 66.08 28.49
CA VAL A 948 29.06 66.89 27.32
C VAL A 948 28.73 68.37 27.56
N ASN A 949 29.77 69.22 27.62
CA ASN A 949 29.61 70.66 27.81
C ASN A 949 29.03 71.31 26.55
N MET A 950 27.72 71.54 26.50
CA MET A 950 26.98 72.10 25.35
C MET A 950 27.25 73.60 25.08
N THR A 951 28.50 74.06 25.11
CA THR A 951 28.87 75.47 24.85
C THR A 951 29.71 75.72 23.60
N THR A 952 29.95 74.75 22.72
CA THR A 952 30.57 75.01 21.41
C THR A 952 29.62 74.80 20.25
N ASN A 953 29.09 75.92 19.77
CA ASN A 953 28.51 76.09 18.44
C ASN A 953 29.66 76.43 17.48
N ALA A 954 29.97 75.59 16.47
CA ALA A 954 30.38 76.01 15.11
C ALA A 954 30.93 74.86 14.24
N THR A 955 30.19 74.55 13.17
CA THR A 955 30.65 74.63 11.77
C THR A 955 32.17 74.51 11.48
N SER A 956 32.67 73.28 11.32
CA SER A 956 33.55 72.77 10.23
C SER A 956 34.30 71.52 10.70
N GLY A 957 34.11 70.39 10.02
CA GLY A 957 34.78 69.12 10.28
C GLY A 957 33.81 67.96 10.22
#